data_AF-A0A6N2CMF5-F1
#
_entry.id   AF-A0A6N2CMF5-F1
#
_cell.length_a   1.000
_cell.length_b   1.000
_cell.length_c   1.000
_cell.angle_alpha   90.00
_cell.angle_beta   90.00
_cell.angle_gamma   90.00
#
_symmetry.space_group_name_H-M   'P 1'
#
loop_
_entity.id
_entity.type
_entity.pdbx_description
1 polymer ?
#
loop_
_entity_poly.entity_id
_entity_poly.type
_entity_poly.pdbx_seq_one_letter_code
_entity_poly.pdbx_strand_id
1 'polypeptide(L)'
;MGYHNKLMPTTSKKSSLRIVYILELNHAGELECSARSTKLMNWEAFSEQSIRFEGLFGKQFEDAMTPEDRKIAMRLLMSCRGQSRDLAVLSGEEGYDLFKTIVDTNRAFWAKGSHLRLRWEARPMPVKLDWQVQPQEYRPVLIPADQNALVLPISPPVYLLPGSHSCGPVSGTVSDGLLTQWAEVFMMDAERARTFCLRLLNRFPSERFPVPDEIEIKEAESAQIVPELTLSRRAGASAKSGSAANLNEMVLVELHFRYGKRRIERDSNLDFVSYTEDETVVRMRRDLDFEAKCINRLESFGFEPAPTTNAGELFNLDAGGYLLTNRAATSWYELLDQVFPGLETAGWKVRYAPGFRLHSTQGKGLDSEVAQVQSWFEYSVGVTFQGIRFSVVELIRDFISNSQSRDISTLIRELADSNLALPMEDGEFLVLPGKELTNIMSEIFELLGSNSENGTVRLSAWRAAELTARGMLVMDPEQARELPDLTPLIARLRGGLTLAPMEPPPRLRAELRDYQKVGLGWLRFLRETGMHGILADDMGLGKTLQTIACLLAEHQAGGLDRPSLIVAPTSLLDNWQSEIERFAPDLTTRIYHGPDRQAVMDTLPDGAIVITTYAVLRNDVEVLKTQDWAYLIVDEA
;
A
#
# COMPACT_ATOMS: atom_id res chain seq x y z
N MET A 1 8.29 89.66 -32.08
CA MET A 1 8.84 90.31 -33.29
C MET A 1 9.90 89.37 -33.84
N GLY A 2 9.63 88.54 -34.86
CA GLY A 2 9.45 88.92 -36.28
C GLY A 2 10.84 89.15 -36.88
N TYR A 3 11.30 88.57 -38.00
CA TYR A 3 10.67 87.86 -39.10
C TYR A 3 11.78 87.08 -39.88
N HIS A 4 11.37 85.99 -40.53
CA HIS A 4 11.91 85.29 -41.71
C HIS A 4 13.38 85.42 -42.16
N ASN A 5 13.98 84.24 -42.44
CA ASN A 5 14.46 84.00 -43.79
C ASN A 5 14.20 82.55 -44.26
N LYS A 6 13.62 82.43 -45.47
CA LYS A 6 13.32 81.19 -46.18
C LYS A 6 14.60 80.62 -46.79
N LEU A 7 14.79 79.30 -46.68
CA LEU A 7 15.52 78.52 -47.68
C LEU A 7 14.65 77.31 -48.06
N MET A 8 14.45 77.17 -49.37
CA MET A 8 13.57 76.18 -50.02
C MET A 8 13.97 74.74 -49.68
N PRO A 9 13.01 73.81 -49.49
CA PRO A 9 13.31 72.39 -49.47
C PRO A 9 13.48 71.90 -50.91
N THR A 10 14.68 71.43 -51.22
CA THR A 10 14.97 70.62 -52.40
C THR A 10 14.13 69.34 -52.33
N THR A 11 13.27 69.18 -53.33
CA THR A 11 12.47 67.98 -53.59
C THR A 11 13.38 66.81 -53.96
N SER A 12 13.86 66.08 -52.96
CA SER A 12 14.36 64.72 -53.15
C SER A 12 13.16 63.76 -53.23
N LYS A 13 12.83 63.31 -54.45
CA LYS A 13 11.97 62.15 -54.67
C LYS A 13 12.66 60.93 -54.03
N LYS A 14 12.40 60.67 -52.74
CA LYS A 14 12.68 59.37 -52.12
C LYS A 14 11.77 58.35 -52.81
N SER A 15 12.32 57.55 -53.73
CA SER A 15 11.67 56.34 -54.21
C SER A 15 11.57 55.37 -53.03
N SER A 16 10.43 55.36 -52.36
CA SER A 16 10.18 54.46 -51.25
C SER A 16 10.04 53.03 -51.78
N LEU A 17 11.10 52.24 -51.58
CA LEU A 17 11.11 50.81 -51.87
C LEU A 17 10.29 50.08 -50.79
N ARG A 18 9.68 48.94 -51.15
CA ARG A 18 9.06 48.00 -50.22
C ARG A 18 9.57 46.59 -50.51
N ILE A 19 9.65 45.77 -49.46
CA ILE A 19 10.00 44.35 -49.57
C ILE A 19 8.73 43.53 -49.77
N VAL A 20 8.81 42.55 -50.67
CA VAL A 20 7.80 41.53 -50.89
C VAL A 20 8.42 40.14 -50.82
N TYR A 21 7.61 39.16 -50.48
CA TYR A 21 8.03 37.77 -50.31
C TYR A 21 7.37 36.92 -51.39
N ILE A 22 8.17 36.20 -52.17
CA ILE A 22 7.68 35.28 -53.21
C ILE A 22 7.86 33.86 -52.70
N LEU A 23 6.76 33.12 -52.66
CA LEU A 23 6.66 31.73 -52.23
C LEU A 23 6.46 30.85 -53.47
N GLU A 24 7.27 29.81 -53.62
CA GLU A 24 7.18 28.85 -54.73
C GLU A 24 7.60 27.45 -54.28
N LEU A 25 7.16 26.41 -55.00
CA LEU A 25 7.65 25.04 -54.77
C LEU A 25 8.85 24.79 -55.68
N ASN A 26 9.92 24.24 -55.12
CA ASN A 26 11.11 23.88 -55.89
C ASN A 26 10.92 22.56 -56.65
N HIS A 27 11.93 22.16 -57.43
CA HIS A 27 11.89 20.90 -58.19
C HIS A 27 11.81 19.64 -57.30
N ALA A 28 12.18 19.76 -56.02
CA ALA A 28 12.03 18.70 -55.02
C ALA A 28 10.67 18.76 -54.28
N GLY A 29 9.83 19.75 -54.59
CA GLY A 29 8.54 19.97 -53.96
C GLY A 29 8.61 20.66 -52.60
N GLU A 30 9.75 21.22 -52.18
CA GLU A 30 9.85 21.98 -50.93
C GLU A 30 9.35 23.42 -51.12
N LEU A 31 8.77 24.01 -50.06
CA LEU A 31 8.32 25.41 -50.09
C LEU A 31 9.49 26.36 -49.90
N GLU A 32 9.73 27.19 -50.89
CA GLU A 32 10.82 28.16 -50.91
C GLU A 32 10.29 29.59 -50.83
N CYS A 33 10.98 30.43 -50.07
CA CYS A 33 10.71 31.85 -49.95
C CYS A 33 11.91 32.68 -50.43
N SER A 34 11.65 33.67 -51.27
CA SER A 34 12.63 34.67 -51.70
C SER A 34 12.12 36.10 -51.43
N ALA A 35 13.03 37.01 -51.05
CA ALA A 35 12.70 38.42 -50.83
C ALA A 35 13.04 39.26 -52.07
N ARG A 36 12.13 40.17 -52.46
CA ARG A 36 12.33 41.09 -53.58
C ARG A 36 11.93 42.51 -53.22
N SER A 37 12.37 43.49 -54.03
CA SER A 37 11.99 44.90 -53.85
C SER A 37 10.99 45.35 -54.90
N THR A 38 10.09 46.24 -54.51
CA THR A 38 9.13 46.93 -55.39
C THR A 38 9.00 48.41 -55.02
N LYS A 39 8.49 49.24 -55.94
CA LYS A 39 8.25 50.67 -55.71
C LYS A 39 6.85 50.87 -55.11
N LEU A 40 6.71 51.80 -54.15
CA LEU A 40 5.52 52.01 -53.30
C LEU A 40 4.14 52.08 -54.02
N MET A 41 4.10 52.47 -55.30
CA MET A 41 2.86 52.60 -56.10
C MET A 41 2.68 51.55 -57.19
N ASN A 42 3.59 50.59 -57.35
CA ASN A 42 3.52 49.59 -58.42
C ASN A 42 3.79 48.17 -57.89
N TRP A 43 2.80 47.62 -57.19
CA TRP A 43 2.81 46.23 -56.68
C TRP A 43 2.83 45.17 -57.78
N GLU A 44 2.68 45.59 -59.04
CA GLU A 44 2.65 44.72 -60.21
C GLU A 44 4.05 44.55 -60.85
N ALA A 45 5.05 45.33 -60.42
CA ALA A 45 6.42 45.27 -60.90
C ALA A 45 7.44 45.03 -59.77
N PHE A 46 8.00 43.81 -59.70
CA PHE A 46 9.05 43.41 -58.76
C PHE A 46 10.44 43.45 -59.42
N SER A 47 11.50 43.56 -58.62
CA SER A 47 12.86 43.34 -59.11
C SER A 47 13.00 41.93 -59.72
N GLU A 48 13.68 41.81 -60.86
CA GLU A 48 13.96 40.50 -61.47
C GLU A 48 14.89 39.66 -60.60
N GLN A 49 15.83 40.31 -59.91
CA GLN A 49 16.77 39.69 -58.99
C GLN A 49 16.19 39.61 -57.56
N SER A 50 16.41 38.45 -56.93
CA SER A 50 16.21 38.21 -55.49
C SER A 50 17.23 39.01 -54.67
N ILE A 51 16.80 39.45 -53.49
CA ILE A 51 17.67 40.14 -52.53
C ILE A 51 18.27 39.10 -51.61
N ARG A 52 19.60 39.10 -51.48
CA ARG A 52 20.27 38.34 -50.41
C ARG A 52 19.77 38.81 -49.06
N PHE A 53 19.34 37.90 -48.18
CA PHE A 53 18.69 38.28 -46.93
C PHE A 53 19.59 39.14 -46.02
N GLU A 54 20.91 38.95 -46.09
CA GLU A 54 21.91 39.81 -45.41
C GLU A 54 21.85 41.27 -45.90
N GLY A 55 21.59 41.45 -47.21
CA GLY A 55 21.47 42.74 -47.86
C GLY A 55 20.21 43.51 -47.46
N LEU A 56 19.21 42.85 -46.85
CA LEU A 56 18.03 43.51 -46.28
C LEU A 56 18.39 44.40 -45.09
N PHE A 57 19.47 44.10 -44.35
CA PHE A 57 19.94 44.92 -43.23
C PHE A 57 20.78 46.14 -43.65
N GLY A 58 20.97 46.36 -44.95
CA GLY A 58 21.72 47.50 -45.49
C GLY A 58 20.92 48.81 -45.46
N LYS A 59 21.63 49.96 -45.42
CA LYS A 59 21.06 51.33 -45.36
C LYS A 59 20.01 51.63 -46.45
N GLN A 60 20.07 50.93 -47.58
CA GLN A 60 19.13 51.09 -48.71
C GLN A 60 17.69 50.62 -48.41
N PHE A 61 17.50 49.73 -47.43
CA PHE A 61 16.19 49.20 -47.02
C PHE A 61 15.78 49.61 -45.59
N GLU A 62 16.59 50.46 -44.94
CA GLU A 62 16.40 50.90 -43.56
C GLU A 62 15.06 51.64 -43.35
N ASP A 63 14.67 52.48 -44.32
CA ASP A 63 13.38 53.18 -44.36
C ASP A 63 12.22 52.30 -44.88
N ALA A 64 12.51 51.12 -45.43
CA ALA A 64 11.56 50.22 -46.11
C ALA A 64 11.11 49.02 -45.25
N MET A 65 11.86 48.70 -44.19
CA MET A 65 11.61 47.56 -43.30
C MET A 65 10.83 47.97 -42.05
N THR A 66 9.74 47.27 -41.76
CA THR A 66 9.10 47.34 -40.44
C THR A 66 9.89 46.53 -39.40
N PRO A 67 9.66 46.72 -38.08
CA PRO A 67 10.22 45.85 -37.05
C PRO A 67 9.87 44.37 -37.25
N GLU A 68 8.71 44.07 -37.82
CA GLU A 68 8.30 42.71 -38.23
C GLU A 68 9.12 42.19 -39.41
N ASP A 69 9.40 43.02 -40.42
CA ASP A 69 10.27 42.62 -41.54
C ASP A 69 11.67 42.25 -41.09
N ARG A 70 12.21 42.93 -40.05
CA ARG A 70 13.53 42.58 -39.50
C ARG A 70 13.51 41.19 -38.86
N LYS A 71 12.42 40.84 -38.16
CA LYS A 71 12.25 39.50 -37.59
C LYS A 71 12.10 38.43 -38.67
N ILE A 72 11.29 38.70 -39.71
CA ILE A 72 11.10 37.80 -40.85
C ILE A 72 12.43 37.58 -41.58
N ALA A 73 13.17 38.66 -41.89
CA ALA A 73 14.47 38.59 -42.56
C ALA A 73 15.52 37.81 -41.77
N MET A 74 15.57 37.97 -40.43
CA MET A 74 16.45 37.17 -39.58
C MET A 74 16.08 35.68 -39.62
N ARG A 75 14.80 35.34 -39.54
CA ARG A 75 14.32 33.94 -39.61
C ARG A 75 14.56 33.30 -40.98
N LEU A 76 14.36 34.05 -42.06
CA LEU A 76 14.68 33.60 -43.42
C LEU A 76 16.19 33.37 -43.60
N LEU A 77 17.04 34.25 -43.05
CA LEU A 77 18.50 34.09 -43.09
C LEU A 77 18.96 32.82 -42.37
N MET A 78 18.34 32.49 -41.23
CA MET A 78 18.63 31.26 -40.48
C MET A 78 18.14 29.99 -41.20
N SER A 79 17.14 30.12 -42.09
CA SER A 79 16.52 29.01 -42.83
C SER A 79 17.08 28.83 -44.27
N CYS A 80 18.16 29.54 -44.60
CA CYS A 80 18.80 29.47 -45.91
C CYS A 80 19.57 28.17 -46.15
N ARG A 81 19.48 27.64 -47.36
CA ARG A 81 20.38 26.58 -47.86
C ARG A 81 21.17 27.10 -49.05
N GLY A 82 22.50 26.96 -49.02
CA GLY A 82 23.40 27.32 -50.13
C GLY A 82 24.16 28.66 -49.99
N GLN A 83 25.09 28.92 -50.93
CA GLN A 83 26.04 30.05 -50.86
C GLN A 83 25.44 31.42 -51.20
N SER A 84 24.32 31.48 -51.93
CA SER A 84 23.74 32.73 -52.42
C SER A 84 22.89 33.47 -51.35
N ARG A 85 22.37 32.75 -50.34
CA ARG A 85 21.63 33.29 -49.17
C ARG A 85 20.48 34.25 -49.55
N ASP A 86 19.83 34.01 -50.66
CA ASP A 86 18.69 34.76 -51.18
C ASP A 86 17.41 33.91 -51.28
N LEU A 87 17.49 32.67 -50.82
CA LEU A 87 16.45 31.66 -50.92
C LEU A 87 16.42 30.80 -49.65
N ALA A 88 15.25 30.70 -49.01
CA ALA A 88 15.06 29.99 -47.75
C ALA A 88 13.99 28.91 -47.91
N VAL A 89 14.27 27.71 -47.39
CA VAL A 89 13.33 26.59 -47.40
C VAL A 89 12.50 26.66 -46.12
N LEU A 90 11.18 26.75 -46.28
CA LEU A 90 10.22 26.72 -45.17
C LEU A 90 9.84 25.26 -44.91
N SER A 91 10.19 24.74 -43.74
CA SER A 91 9.86 23.38 -43.31
C SER A 91 9.68 23.34 -41.78
N GLY A 92 8.95 22.33 -41.28
CA GLY A 92 8.67 22.20 -39.85
C GLY A 92 7.78 23.32 -39.27
N GLU A 93 7.60 23.29 -37.95
CA GLU A 93 6.77 24.25 -37.19
C GLU A 93 7.28 25.69 -37.32
N GLU A 94 8.60 25.88 -37.27
CA GLU A 94 9.20 27.20 -37.46
C GLU A 94 8.94 27.76 -38.87
N GLY A 95 8.90 26.90 -39.88
CA GLY A 95 8.55 27.24 -41.25
C GLY A 95 7.08 27.63 -41.40
N TYR A 96 6.16 26.92 -40.74
CA TYR A 96 4.74 27.26 -40.71
C TYR A 96 4.48 28.64 -40.07
N ASP A 97 5.08 28.89 -38.91
CA ASP A 97 4.95 30.18 -38.25
C ASP A 97 5.53 31.33 -39.09
N LEU A 98 6.65 31.07 -39.77
CA LEU A 98 7.26 32.04 -40.67
C LEU A 98 6.39 32.30 -41.89
N PHE A 99 5.82 31.24 -42.50
CA PHE A 99 4.88 31.33 -43.60
C PHE A 99 3.67 32.19 -43.22
N LYS A 100 3.03 31.89 -42.09
CA LYS A 100 1.87 32.64 -41.61
C LYS A 100 2.21 34.11 -41.34
N THR A 101 3.33 34.36 -40.66
CA THR A 101 3.81 35.73 -40.39
C THR A 101 4.03 36.50 -41.70
N ILE A 102 4.59 35.85 -42.73
CA ILE A 102 4.81 36.44 -44.05
C ILE A 102 3.48 36.76 -44.75
N VAL A 103 2.50 35.86 -44.72
CA VAL A 103 1.17 36.07 -45.31
C VAL A 103 0.41 37.20 -44.60
N ASP A 104 0.47 37.27 -43.27
CA ASP A 104 -0.18 38.31 -42.45
C ASP A 104 0.34 39.72 -42.78
N THR A 105 1.58 39.84 -43.29
CA THR A 105 2.09 41.13 -43.76
C THR A 105 1.37 41.68 -44.99
N ASN A 106 0.52 40.88 -45.64
CA ASN A 106 -0.19 41.18 -46.88
C ASN A 106 0.79 41.61 -48.01
N ARG A 107 1.97 40.98 -48.04
CA ARG A 107 3.06 41.21 -49.02
C ARG A 107 3.64 39.90 -49.57
N ALA A 108 2.92 38.79 -49.38
CA ALA A 108 3.27 37.46 -49.87
C ALA A 108 2.62 37.20 -51.23
N PHE A 109 3.39 36.65 -52.17
CA PHE A 109 2.95 36.33 -53.53
C PHE A 109 3.32 34.88 -53.87
N TRP A 110 2.48 34.20 -54.65
CA TRP A 110 2.72 32.83 -55.10
C TRP A 110 3.31 32.77 -56.51
N ALA A 111 4.45 32.09 -56.68
CA ALA A 111 5.17 31.90 -57.93
C ALA A 111 5.64 33.19 -58.65
N LYS A 112 6.69 33.05 -59.47
CA LYS A 112 7.24 34.13 -60.30
C LYS A 112 6.23 34.53 -61.38
N GLY A 113 5.60 35.70 -61.21
CA GLY A 113 4.64 36.27 -62.17
C GLY A 113 3.21 36.41 -61.65
N SER A 114 2.90 36.00 -60.41
CA SER A 114 1.62 36.34 -59.80
C SER A 114 1.61 37.78 -59.31
N HIS A 115 0.55 38.52 -59.66
CA HIS A 115 0.33 39.89 -59.22
C HIS A 115 -0.65 39.99 -58.05
N LEU A 116 -1.20 38.86 -57.60
CA LEU A 116 -2.20 38.78 -56.55
C LEU A 116 -1.60 38.22 -55.26
N ARG A 117 -1.94 38.88 -54.15
CA ARG A 117 -1.39 38.62 -52.82
C ARG A 117 -2.09 37.43 -52.18
N LEU A 118 -1.32 36.61 -51.48
CA LEU A 118 -1.86 35.55 -50.65
C LEU A 118 -2.65 36.11 -49.48
N ARG A 119 -3.83 35.55 -49.24
CA ARG A 119 -4.69 35.87 -48.10
C ARG A 119 -4.82 34.65 -47.22
N TRP A 120 -4.62 34.84 -45.91
CA TRP A 120 -4.88 33.79 -44.94
C TRP A 120 -6.38 33.68 -44.68
N GLU A 121 -6.94 32.49 -44.84
CA GLU A 121 -8.29 32.14 -44.46
C GLU A 121 -8.26 31.22 -43.25
N ALA A 122 -8.93 31.62 -42.16
CA ALA A 122 -8.95 30.83 -40.93
C ALA A 122 -9.79 29.54 -41.05
N ARG A 123 -10.62 29.43 -42.10
CA ARG A 123 -11.45 28.25 -42.32
C ARG A 123 -10.56 27.10 -42.83
N PRO A 124 -10.51 25.96 -42.12
CA PRO A 124 -9.70 24.85 -42.57
C PRO A 124 -10.31 24.15 -43.79
N MET A 125 -9.45 23.72 -44.71
CA MET A 125 -9.83 22.93 -45.87
C MET A 125 -9.78 21.42 -45.53
N PRO A 126 -10.87 20.67 -45.72
CA PRO A 126 -10.85 19.22 -45.52
C PRO A 126 -9.88 18.53 -46.50
N VAL A 127 -9.04 17.65 -45.99
CA VAL A 127 -8.14 16.78 -46.75
C VAL A 127 -8.43 15.31 -46.44
N LYS A 128 -8.24 14.45 -47.43
CA LYS A 128 -8.26 12.99 -47.28
C LYS A 128 -6.85 12.43 -47.42
N LEU A 129 -6.53 11.43 -46.61
CA LEU A 129 -5.32 10.64 -46.79
C LEU A 129 -5.55 9.70 -47.97
N ASP A 130 -4.57 9.62 -48.88
CA ASP A 130 -4.58 8.67 -49.99
C ASP A 130 -3.15 8.26 -50.37
N TRP A 131 -3.02 7.34 -51.32
CA TRP A 131 -1.77 6.89 -51.91
C TRP A 131 -1.65 7.32 -53.37
N GLN A 132 -0.55 8.00 -53.69
CA GLN A 132 -0.14 8.18 -55.07
C GLN A 132 0.69 6.98 -55.50
N VAL A 133 0.16 6.21 -56.46
CA VAL A 133 0.80 4.99 -56.98
C VAL A 133 1.48 5.30 -58.31
N GLN A 134 2.79 5.07 -58.37
CA GLN A 134 3.61 5.02 -59.59
C GLN A 134 4.10 3.58 -59.79
N PRO A 135 4.61 3.17 -60.97
CA PRO A 135 5.01 1.78 -61.21
C PRO A 135 6.01 1.27 -60.15
N GLN A 136 5.56 0.38 -59.26
CA GLN A 136 6.28 -0.16 -58.10
C GLN A 136 6.67 0.84 -56.99
N GLU A 137 6.12 2.06 -56.98
CA GLU A 137 6.39 3.07 -55.97
C GLU A 137 5.11 3.65 -55.38
N TYR A 138 5.06 3.75 -54.06
CA TYR A 138 3.93 4.24 -53.29
C TYR A 138 4.35 5.48 -52.50
N ARG A 139 3.56 6.55 -52.60
CA ARG A 139 3.77 7.78 -51.83
C ARG A 139 2.48 8.19 -51.11
N PRO A 140 2.49 8.37 -49.78
CA PRO A 140 1.35 8.94 -49.07
C PRO A 140 1.12 10.39 -49.49
N VAL A 141 -0.13 10.75 -49.78
CA VAL A 141 -0.52 12.11 -50.19
C VAL A 141 -1.75 12.59 -49.43
N LEU A 142 -1.86 13.90 -49.28
CA LEU A 142 -3.06 14.57 -48.79
C LEU A 142 -3.83 15.13 -49.98
N ILE A 143 -5.03 14.59 -50.23
CA ILE A 143 -5.92 15.05 -51.30
C ILE A 143 -6.89 16.09 -50.72
N PRO A 144 -6.81 17.36 -51.13
CA PRO A 144 -7.76 18.38 -50.71
C PRO A 144 -9.15 18.16 -51.31
N ALA A 145 -10.19 18.60 -50.60
CA ALA A 145 -11.56 18.52 -51.08
C ALA A 145 -11.81 19.32 -52.36
N ASP A 146 -11.06 20.41 -52.57
CA ASP A 146 -11.02 21.17 -53.83
C ASP A 146 -9.81 20.70 -54.66
N GLN A 147 -10.07 20.17 -55.86
CA GLN A 147 -9.03 19.66 -56.75
C GLN A 147 -8.11 20.76 -57.30
N ASN A 148 -8.51 22.04 -57.18
CA ASN A 148 -7.68 23.18 -57.55
C ASN A 148 -6.76 23.64 -56.40
N ALA A 149 -6.89 23.07 -55.20
CA ALA A 149 -6.02 23.38 -54.08
C ALA A 149 -4.72 22.55 -54.12
N LEU A 150 -3.63 23.20 -53.76
CA LEU A 150 -2.34 22.58 -53.51
C LEU A 150 -2.13 22.47 -52.00
N VAL A 151 -1.66 21.32 -51.51
CA VAL A 151 -1.23 21.16 -50.12
C VAL A 151 0.27 21.42 -50.05
N LEU A 152 0.67 22.45 -49.30
CA LEU A 152 2.06 22.84 -49.12
C LEU A 152 2.72 21.92 -48.06
N PRO A 153 3.94 21.40 -48.31
CA PRO A 153 4.63 20.47 -47.43
C PRO A 153 5.38 21.21 -46.32
N ILE A 154 4.62 21.89 -45.47
CA ILE A 154 5.06 22.49 -44.22
C ILE A 154 4.35 21.79 -43.05
N SER A 155 4.88 21.89 -41.83
CA SER A 155 4.26 21.27 -40.66
C SER A 155 3.76 22.35 -39.70
N PRO A 156 2.46 22.43 -39.38
CA PRO A 156 1.35 21.69 -39.98
C PRO A 156 1.09 22.05 -41.46
N PRO A 157 0.51 21.14 -42.26
CA PRO A 157 0.23 21.39 -43.68
C PRO A 157 -0.77 22.52 -43.92
N VAL A 158 -0.59 23.25 -45.02
CA VAL A 158 -1.40 24.40 -45.41
C VAL A 158 -1.93 24.20 -46.83
N TYR A 159 -3.20 24.51 -47.07
CA TYR A 159 -3.70 24.55 -48.44
C TYR A 159 -3.43 25.90 -49.08
N LEU A 160 -3.29 25.89 -50.39
CA LEU A 160 -3.19 27.06 -51.24
C LEU A 160 -4.11 26.88 -52.45
N LEU A 161 -4.97 27.86 -52.70
CA LEU A 161 -5.79 27.96 -53.91
C LEU A 161 -5.16 28.96 -54.88
N PRO A 162 -4.47 28.51 -55.94
CA PRO A 162 -3.80 29.42 -56.87
C PRO A 162 -4.77 30.36 -57.60
N GLY A 163 -6.01 29.93 -57.84
CA GLY A 163 -7.02 30.72 -58.55
C GLY A 163 -7.65 31.85 -57.73
N SER A 164 -7.80 31.67 -56.41
CA SER A 164 -8.35 32.71 -55.51
C SER A 164 -7.28 33.45 -54.71
N HIS A 165 -6.03 32.97 -54.76
CA HIS A 165 -4.90 33.43 -53.94
C HIS A 165 -5.19 33.35 -52.43
N SER A 166 -5.99 32.36 -52.03
CA SER A 166 -6.30 32.06 -50.63
C SER A 166 -5.42 30.93 -50.14
N CYS A 167 -5.00 30.98 -48.88
CA CYS A 167 -4.30 29.90 -48.20
C CYS A 167 -4.78 29.78 -46.76
N GLY A 168 -4.65 28.60 -46.16
CA GLY A 168 -5.12 28.38 -44.79
C GLY A 168 -4.82 26.99 -44.27
N PRO A 169 -5.25 26.67 -43.04
CA PRO A 169 -4.96 25.38 -42.44
C PRO A 169 -5.72 24.26 -43.15
N VAL A 170 -5.18 23.03 -43.13
CA VAL A 170 -5.95 21.84 -43.54
C VAL A 170 -6.57 21.17 -42.32
N SER A 171 -7.66 20.43 -42.52
CA SER A 171 -8.23 19.53 -41.51
C SER A 171 -8.44 18.15 -42.09
N GLY A 172 -8.10 17.11 -41.33
CA GLY A 172 -8.22 15.71 -41.77
C GLY A 172 -9.07 14.88 -40.82
N THR A 173 -9.17 13.59 -41.13
CA THR A 173 -9.83 12.59 -40.27
C THR A 173 -8.94 12.11 -39.13
N VAL A 174 -7.65 12.46 -39.14
CA VAL A 174 -6.63 12.10 -38.15
C VAL A 174 -6.03 13.38 -37.55
N SER A 175 -5.27 13.26 -36.46
CA SER A 175 -4.64 14.42 -35.80
C SER A 175 -3.65 15.18 -36.69
N ASP A 176 -3.47 16.49 -36.44
CA ASP A 176 -2.58 17.35 -37.22
C ASP A 176 -1.14 16.81 -37.29
N GLY A 177 -0.64 16.23 -36.19
CA GLY A 177 0.68 15.58 -36.16
C GLY A 177 0.77 14.36 -37.08
N LEU A 178 -0.29 13.57 -37.19
CA LEU A 178 -0.35 12.45 -38.13
C LEU A 178 -0.49 12.94 -39.58
N LEU A 179 -1.21 14.04 -39.83
CA LEU A 179 -1.29 14.65 -41.16
C LEU A 179 0.08 15.14 -41.64
N THR A 180 0.84 15.80 -40.75
CA THR A 180 2.24 16.15 -41.04
C THR A 180 3.05 14.91 -41.35
N GLN A 181 3.05 13.91 -40.46
CA GLN A 181 3.87 12.72 -40.65
C GLN A 181 3.50 11.98 -41.93
N TRP A 182 2.22 11.94 -42.29
CA TRP A 182 1.73 11.34 -43.55
C TRP A 182 2.26 12.09 -44.78
N ALA A 183 2.24 13.43 -44.77
CA ALA A 183 2.72 14.24 -45.88
C ALA A 183 4.26 14.23 -46.05
N GLU A 184 5.00 13.99 -44.98
CA GLU A 184 6.47 13.96 -44.96
C GLU A 184 7.07 12.60 -45.37
N VAL A 185 6.25 11.55 -45.51
CA VAL A 185 6.75 10.22 -45.85
C VAL A 185 7.30 10.18 -47.28
N PHE A 186 8.54 9.70 -47.41
CA PHE A 186 9.21 9.51 -48.70
C PHE A 186 8.63 8.33 -49.50
N MET A 187 8.91 8.34 -50.81
CA MET A 187 8.51 7.24 -51.70
C MET A 187 9.08 5.91 -51.21
N MET A 188 8.26 4.87 -51.30
CA MET A 188 8.59 3.54 -50.84
C MET A 188 8.12 2.46 -51.80
N ASP A 189 8.82 1.33 -51.82
CA ASP A 189 8.39 0.14 -52.55
C ASP A 189 7.12 -0.47 -51.93
N ALA A 190 6.50 -1.42 -52.66
CA ALA A 190 5.27 -2.09 -52.24
C ALA A 190 5.40 -2.78 -50.86
N GLU A 191 6.52 -3.43 -50.59
CA GLU A 191 6.75 -4.21 -49.36
C GLU A 191 6.88 -3.28 -48.13
N ARG A 192 7.56 -2.15 -48.29
CA ARG A 192 7.69 -1.10 -47.28
C ARG A 192 6.38 -0.38 -47.05
N ALA A 193 5.62 -0.06 -48.10
CA ALA A 193 4.28 0.52 -47.99
C ALA A 193 3.36 -0.39 -47.18
N ARG A 194 3.39 -1.68 -47.49
CA ARG A 194 2.62 -2.70 -46.76
C ARG A 194 3.01 -2.74 -45.29
N THR A 195 4.31 -2.86 -45.00
CA THR A 195 4.82 -2.91 -43.62
C THR A 195 4.50 -1.63 -42.84
N PHE A 196 4.58 -0.47 -43.48
CA PHE A 196 4.23 0.83 -42.92
C PHE A 196 2.75 0.88 -42.53
N CYS A 197 1.84 0.55 -43.46
CA CYS A 197 0.40 0.47 -43.19
C CYS A 197 0.06 -0.48 -42.04
N LEU A 198 0.64 -1.69 -42.04
CA LEU A 198 0.40 -2.69 -40.99
C LEU A 198 0.82 -2.17 -39.60
N ARG A 199 1.99 -1.53 -39.50
CA ARG A 199 2.45 -0.92 -38.23
C ARG A 199 1.53 0.20 -37.78
N LEU A 200 1.08 1.01 -38.71
CA LEU A 200 0.28 2.20 -38.46
C LEU A 200 -1.15 1.82 -38.01
N LEU A 201 -1.79 0.84 -38.66
CA LEU A 201 -3.06 0.25 -38.24
C LEU A 201 -2.99 -0.47 -36.88
N ASN A 202 -1.84 -1.06 -36.55
CA ASN A 202 -1.59 -1.67 -35.24
C ASN A 202 -1.36 -0.64 -34.13
N ARG A 203 -0.82 0.54 -34.47
CA ARG A 203 -0.53 1.61 -33.50
C ARG A 203 -1.73 2.52 -33.26
N PHE A 204 -2.50 2.80 -34.31
CA PHE A 204 -3.66 3.69 -34.29
C PHE A 204 -4.92 2.94 -34.75
N PRO A 205 -5.36 1.94 -33.97
CA PRO A 205 -6.47 1.07 -34.35
C PRO A 205 -7.80 1.82 -34.49
N SER A 206 -7.99 2.95 -33.80
CA SER A 206 -9.22 3.74 -33.89
C SER A 206 -9.36 4.48 -35.21
N GLU A 207 -8.24 4.88 -35.80
CA GLU A 207 -8.19 5.70 -36.99
C GLU A 207 -8.49 4.89 -38.27
N ARG A 208 -8.86 5.58 -39.35
CA ARG A 208 -9.06 4.97 -40.68
C ARG A 208 -8.00 5.48 -41.63
N PHE A 209 -7.09 4.60 -42.03
CA PHE A 209 -6.07 4.90 -43.02
C PHE A 209 -6.40 4.24 -44.35
N PRO A 210 -6.10 4.89 -45.47
CA PRO A 210 -6.15 4.24 -46.76
C PRO A 210 -5.09 3.12 -46.77
N VAL A 211 -5.51 1.92 -47.14
CA VAL A 211 -4.62 0.78 -47.34
C VAL A 211 -4.46 0.54 -48.84
N PRO A 212 -3.26 0.15 -49.31
CA PRO A 212 -3.11 -0.44 -50.64
C PRO A 212 -4.03 -1.66 -50.77
N ASP A 213 -4.53 -1.94 -51.98
CA ASP A 213 -5.55 -2.98 -52.28
C ASP A 213 -5.16 -4.42 -51.83
N GLU A 214 -3.91 -4.63 -51.42
CA GLU A 214 -3.34 -5.92 -50.99
C GLU A 214 -3.47 -6.21 -49.48
N ILE A 215 -4.01 -5.27 -48.68
CA ILE A 215 -4.16 -5.46 -47.22
C ILE A 215 -5.62 -5.68 -46.87
N GLU A 216 -5.95 -6.92 -46.49
CA GLU A 216 -7.28 -7.26 -45.99
C GLU A 216 -7.42 -6.84 -44.51
N ILE A 217 -8.48 -6.08 -44.21
CA ILE A 217 -8.86 -5.72 -42.84
C ILE A 217 -10.11 -6.50 -42.48
N LYS A 218 -10.01 -7.36 -41.47
CA LYS A 218 -11.12 -8.14 -40.94
C LYS A 218 -11.61 -7.54 -39.63
N GLU A 219 -12.85 -7.08 -39.62
CA GLU A 219 -13.54 -6.75 -38.37
C GLU A 219 -13.96 -8.06 -37.69
N ALA A 220 -13.50 -8.26 -36.46
CA ALA A 220 -13.82 -9.43 -35.65
C ALA A 220 -14.61 -9.01 -34.41
N GLU A 221 -15.64 -9.80 -34.08
CA GLU A 221 -16.35 -9.66 -32.82
C GLU A 221 -15.46 -10.13 -31.66
N SER A 222 -15.64 -9.50 -30.50
CA SER A 222 -14.80 -9.65 -29.30
C SER A 222 -15.02 -10.96 -28.55
N ALA A 223 -15.27 -12.06 -29.26
CA ALA A 223 -15.83 -13.29 -28.70
C ALA A 223 -14.91 -14.04 -27.72
N GLN A 224 -13.61 -13.68 -27.61
CA GLN A 224 -12.68 -14.30 -26.66
C GLN A 224 -11.74 -13.26 -26.06
N ILE A 225 -12.23 -12.56 -25.03
CA ILE A 225 -11.42 -11.70 -24.16
C ILE A 225 -10.95 -12.52 -22.98
N VAL A 226 -9.64 -12.63 -22.79
CA VAL A 226 -9.06 -13.33 -21.64
C VAL A 226 -8.43 -12.30 -20.70
N PRO A 227 -8.97 -12.11 -19.49
CA PRO A 227 -8.30 -11.29 -18.48
C PRO A 227 -7.04 -12.01 -17.98
N GLU A 228 -5.90 -11.32 -18.03
CA GLU A 228 -4.60 -11.81 -17.58
C GLU A 228 -4.13 -11.01 -16.37
N LEU A 229 -3.83 -11.70 -15.27
CA LEU A 229 -3.20 -11.12 -14.09
C LEU A 229 -1.71 -11.45 -14.09
N THR A 230 -0.87 -10.46 -13.82
CA THR A 230 0.56 -10.67 -13.59
C THR A 230 0.93 -10.21 -12.19
N LEU A 231 1.38 -11.14 -11.35
CA LEU A 231 1.86 -10.85 -10.02
C LEU A 231 3.36 -10.60 -10.06
N SER A 232 3.80 -9.51 -9.44
CA SER A 232 5.21 -9.15 -9.34
C SER A 232 5.54 -8.61 -7.96
N ARG A 233 6.81 -8.75 -7.57
CA ARG A 233 7.34 -8.20 -6.33
C ARG A 233 8.36 -7.12 -6.68
N ARG A 234 8.22 -5.92 -6.13
CA ARG A 234 9.10 -4.77 -6.41
C ARG A 234 9.50 -4.05 -5.12
N ALA A 235 10.74 -3.60 -5.04
CA ALA A 235 11.18 -2.74 -3.95
C ALA A 235 10.43 -1.39 -4.00
N GLY A 236 9.86 -0.97 -2.87
CA GLY A 236 9.14 0.31 -2.77
C GLY A 236 10.04 1.53 -3.06
N ALA A 237 9.45 2.59 -3.62
CA ALA A 237 10.17 3.81 -4.04
C ALA A 237 10.85 4.59 -2.89
N SER A 238 10.63 4.24 -1.62
CA SER A 238 11.18 4.91 -0.43
C SER A 238 12.64 4.57 -0.12
N ALA A 239 13.30 3.69 -0.88
CA ALA A 239 14.69 3.26 -0.64
C ALA A 239 15.79 4.33 -0.88
N LYS A 240 15.44 5.61 -1.08
CA LYS A 240 16.41 6.71 -1.31
C LYS A 240 16.79 7.51 -0.05
N SER A 241 16.26 7.16 1.12
CA SER A 241 16.64 7.79 2.40
C SER A 241 17.25 6.72 3.31
N GLY A 242 18.55 6.85 3.58
CA GLY A 242 19.40 5.87 4.28
C GLY A 242 19.09 5.65 5.76
N SER A 243 17.86 5.29 6.11
CA SER A 243 17.48 4.73 7.42
C SER A 243 16.65 3.47 7.19
N ALA A 244 17.11 2.35 7.76
CA ALA A 244 16.59 0.99 7.67
C ALA A 244 16.60 0.36 6.26
N ALA A 245 17.65 -0.41 5.97
CA ALA A 245 17.85 -1.18 4.75
C ALA A 245 16.96 -2.45 4.61
N ASN A 246 15.76 -2.45 5.21
CA ASN A 246 14.73 -3.48 5.02
C ASN A 246 13.43 -2.84 4.50
N LEU A 247 13.53 -1.96 3.50
CA LEU A 247 12.39 -1.25 2.94
C LEU A 247 11.60 -2.13 1.96
N ASN A 248 10.63 -2.84 2.53
CA ASN A 248 9.26 -3.04 2.02
C ASN A 248 9.15 -3.36 0.52
N GLU A 249 9.37 -4.62 0.18
CA GLU A 249 8.98 -5.16 -1.11
C GLU A 249 7.46 -5.24 -1.22
N MET A 250 6.90 -4.53 -2.20
CA MET A 250 5.48 -4.54 -2.56
C MET A 250 5.17 -5.71 -3.46
N VAL A 251 4.00 -6.30 -3.24
CA VAL A 251 3.39 -7.20 -4.19
C VAL A 251 2.38 -6.42 -5.02
N LEU A 252 2.62 -6.36 -6.32
CA LEU A 252 1.80 -5.65 -7.29
C LEU A 252 1.13 -6.65 -8.23
N VAL A 253 -0.12 -6.37 -8.57
CA VAL A 253 -0.92 -7.16 -9.51
C VAL A 253 -1.27 -6.29 -10.70
N GLU A 254 -0.81 -6.67 -11.89
CA GLU A 254 -1.14 -5.96 -13.12
C GLU A 254 -2.27 -6.67 -13.85
N LEU A 255 -3.36 -5.94 -14.11
CA LEU A 255 -4.49 -6.44 -14.91
C LEU A 255 -4.33 -6.04 -16.38
N HIS A 256 -4.44 -7.03 -17.26
CA HIS A 256 -4.44 -6.84 -18.69
C HIS A 256 -5.57 -7.63 -19.34
N PHE A 257 -6.01 -7.18 -20.51
CA PHE A 257 -6.98 -7.90 -21.32
C PHE A 257 -6.33 -8.40 -22.61
N ARG A 258 -6.49 -9.68 -22.91
CA ARG A 258 -6.00 -10.29 -24.15
C ARG A 258 -7.14 -10.37 -25.16
N TYR A 259 -6.99 -9.64 -26.26
CA TYR A 259 -7.84 -9.67 -27.44
C TYR A 259 -7.10 -10.44 -28.55
N GLY A 260 -7.39 -11.73 -28.70
CA GLY A 260 -6.64 -12.60 -29.61
C GLY A 260 -5.14 -12.63 -29.29
N LYS A 261 -4.31 -12.12 -30.19
CA LYS A 261 -2.85 -12.06 -30.02
C LYS A 261 -2.35 -10.79 -29.32
N ARG A 262 -3.21 -9.79 -29.12
CA ARG A 262 -2.83 -8.50 -28.53
C ARG A 262 -3.18 -8.43 -27.05
N ARG A 263 -2.27 -7.88 -26.24
CA ARG A 263 -2.47 -7.57 -24.82
C ARG A 263 -2.65 -6.05 -24.68
N ILE A 264 -3.64 -5.64 -23.90
CA ILE A 264 -3.90 -4.23 -23.57
C ILE A 264 -3.95 -4.05 -22.06
N GLU A 265 -3.46 -2.90 -21.59
CA GLU A 265 -3.48 -2.50 -20.18
C GLU A 265 -4.90 -2.09 -19.75
N ARG A 266 -5.22 -2.29 -18.46
CA ARG A 266 -6.50 -1.88 -17.84
C ARG A 266 -6.89 -0.44 -18.21
N ASP A 267 -5.97 0.50 -18.05
CA ASP A 267 -6.24 1.94 -18.17
C ASP A 267 -5.97 2.50 -19.57
N SER A 268 -5.97 1.64 -20.60
CA SER A 268 -5.77 2.11 -21.98
C SER A 268 -6.93 2.98 -22.44
N ASN A 269 -6.63 4.03 -23.20
CA ASN A 269 -7.63 4.94 -23.79
C ASN A 269 -8.04 4.55 -25.22
N LEU A 270 -7.63 3.38 -25.72
CA LEU A 270 -7.97 2.94 -27.07
C LEU A 270 -9.39 2.39 -27.13
N ASP A 271 -10.17 2.68 -28.17
CA ASP A 271 -11.51 2.06 -28.36
C ASP A 271 -11.44 0.70 -29.09
N PHE A 272 -10.36 0.51 -29.84
CA PHE A 272 -10.13 -0.66 -30.67
C PHE A 272 -8.79 -1.31 -30.36
N VAL A 273 -8.71 -2.61 -30.60
CA VAL A 273 -7.49 -3.40 -30.54
C VAL A 273 -7.26 -4.02 -31.91
N SER A 274 -6.02 -3.98 -32.40
CA SER A 274 -5.64 -4.64 -33.64
C SER A 274 -4.34 -5.43 -33.52
N TYR A 275 -4.25 -6.47 -34.33
CA TYR A 275 -3.05 -7.26 -34.55
C TYR A 275 -3.04 -7.83 -35.96
N THR A 276 -1.87 -8.27 -36.42
CA THR A 276 -1.69 -8.88 -37.74
C THR A 276 -1.60 -10.41 -37.60
N GLU A 277 -2.34 -11.12 -38.44
CA GLU A 277 -2.34 -12.58 -38.55
C GLU A 277 -2.40 -12.96 -40.03
N ASP A 278 -1.41 -13.74 -40.50
CA ASP A 278 -1.30 -14.20 -41.90
C ASP A 278 -1.54 -13.09 -42.93
N GLU A 279 -0.94 -11.92 -42.68
CA GLU A 279 -1.03 -10.71 -43.51
C GLU A 279 -2.39 -9.99 -43.51
N THR A 280 -3.38 -10.50 -42.77
CA THR A 280 -4.65 -9.82 -42.47
C THR A 280 -4.53 -8.99 -41.19
N VAL A 281 -5.08 -7.77 -41.19
CA VAL A 281 -5.23 -6.99 -39.95
C VAL A 281 -6.57 -7.32 -39.33
N VAL A 282 -6.53 -7.94 -38.16
CA VAL A 282 -7.73 -8.19 -37.35
C VAL A 282 -7.96 -6.97 -36.46
N ARG A 283 -9.09 -6.30 -36.63
CA ARG A 283 -9.54 -5.17 -35.79
C ARG A 283 -10.73 -5.60 -34.96
N MET A 284 -10.64 -5.40 -33.65
CA MET A 284 -11.66 -5.74 -32.66
C MET A 284 -12.05 -4.49 -31.86
N ARG A 285 -13.33 -4.33 -31.54
CA ARG A 285 -13.79 -3.28 -30.62
C ARG A 285 -13.60 -3.75 -29.18
N ARG A 286 -13.16 -2.88 -28.27
CA ARG A 286 -13.11 -3.26 -26.85
C ARG A 286 -14.51 -3.47 -26.28
N ASP A 287 -14.63 -4.48 -25.42
CA ASP A 287 -15.83 -4.72 -24.63
C ASP A 287 -15.62 -4.11 -23.24
N LEU A 288 -15.93 -2.82 -23.12
CA LEU A 288 -15.75 -2.07 -21.88
C LEU A 288 -16.66 -2.59 -20.75
N ASP A 289 -17.80 -3.18 -21.09
CA ASP A 289 -18.74 -3.73 -20.10
C ASP A 289 -18.16 -5.01 -19.47
N PHE A 290 -17.56 -5.88 -20.28
CA PHE A 290 -16.85 -7.07 -19.78
C PHE A 290 -15.61 -6.68 -18.97
N GLU A 291 -14.81 -5.72 -19.44
CA GLU A 291 -13.65 -5.22 -18.73
C GLU A 291 -14.04 -4.63 -17.36
N ALA A 292 -15.09 -3.82 -17.30
CA ALA A 292 -15.60 -3.23 -16.05
C ALA A 292 -16.08 -4.30 -15.05
N LYS A 293 -16.74 -5.37 -15.52
CA LYS A 293 -17.12 -6.50 -14.65
C LYS A 293 -15.90 -7.20 -14.06
N CYS A 294 -14.83 -7.38 -14.84
CA CYS A 294 -13.59 -7.97 -14.36
C CYS A 294 -12.91 -7.08 -13.31
N ILE A 295 -12.88 -5.78 -13.55
CA ILE A 295 -12.34 -4.78 -12.62
C ILE A 295 -13.11 -4.79 -11.30
N ASN A 296 -14.45 -4.68 -11.35
CA ASN A 296 -15.30 -4.70 -10.16
C ASN A 296 -15.13 -5.99 -9.35
N ARG A 297 -14.87 -7.12 -10.02
CA ARG A 297 -14.60 -8.39 -9.35
C ARG A 297 -13.28 -8.36 -8.57
N LEU A 298 -12.21 -7.76 -9.11
CA LEU A 298 -10.96 -7.60 -8.37
C LEU A 298 -11.11 -6.61 -7.21
N GLU A 299 -11.84 -5.52 -7.42
CA GLU A 299 -12.12 -4.52 -6.37
C GLU A 299 -12.90 -5.16 -5.20
N SER A 300 -13.79 -6.12 -5.47
CA SER A 300 -14.47 -6.89 -4.42
C SER A 300 -13.55 -7.77 -3.57
N PHE A 301 -12.33 -8.06 -4.03
CA PHE A 301 -11.27 -8.75 -3.28
C PHE A 301 -10.27 -7.78 -2.63
N GLY A 302 -10.55 -6.47 -2.62
CA GLY A 302 -9.71 -5.45 -1.97
C GLY A 302 -8.55 -4.92 -2.83
N PHE A 303 -8.56 -5.17 -4.14
CA PHE A 303 -7.58 -4.58 -5.06
C PHE A 303 -7.96 -3.15 -5.47
N GLU A 304 -7.00 -2.23 -5.35
CA GLU A 304 -7.14 -0.83 -5.73
C GLU A 304 -6.00 -0.37 -6.65
N PRO A 305 -6.18 0.72 -7.42
CA PRO A 305 -5.11 1.31 -8.22
C PRO A 305 -3.91 1.72 -7.37
N ALA A 306 -2.71 1.22 -7.73
CA ALA A 306 -1.49 1.55 -7.01
C ALA A 306 -1.16 3.05 -7.14
N PRO A 307 -0.64 3.69 -6.07
CA PRO A 307 -0.22 5.09 -6.13
C PRO A 307 1.07 5.31 -6.96
N THR A 308 1.68 4.24 -7.48
CA THR A 308 2.87 4.28 -8.35
C THR A 308 2.51 4.73 -9.78
N THR A 309 3.46 5.36 -10.47
CA THR A 309 3.26 6.11 -11.73
C THR A 309 2.95 5.28 -12.98
N ASN A 310 2.77 3.96 -12.87
CA ASN A 310 2.51 3.10 -14.02
C ASN A 310 1.03 2.77 -14.12
N ALA A 311 0.44 3.06 -15.29
CA ALA A 311 -0.95 2.74 -15.60
C ALA A 311 -1.22 1.22 -15.48
N GLY A 312 -2.31 0.83 -14.84
CA GLY A 312 -2.78 -0.55 -14.72
C GLY A 312 -2.21 -1.39 -13.57
N GLU A 313 -1.34 -0.84 -12.71
CA GLU A 313 -0.84 -1.52 -11.50
C GLU A 313 -1.89 -1.46 -10.37
N LEU A 314 -2.17 -2.61 -9.75
CA LEU A 314 -3.06 -2.75 -8.60
C LEU A 314 -2.31 -3.23 -7.36
N PHE A 315 -2.75 -2.79 -6.19
CA PHE A 315 -2.29 -3.27 -4.89
C PHE A 315 -3.49 -3.70 -4.04
N ASN A 316 -3.27 -4.57 -3.06
CA ASN A 316 -4.33 -5.00 -2.15
C ASN A 316 -4.18 -4.28 -0.80
N LEU A 317 -5.24 -3.61 -0.34
CA LEU A 317 -5.24 -2.84 0.92
C LEU A 317 -5.09 -3.75 2.14
N ASP A 318 -5.83 -4.87 2.16
CA ASP A 318 -5.86 -5.80 3.28
C ASP A 318 -4.57 -6.62 3.38
N ALA A 319 -4.00 -6.94 2.22
CA ALA A 319 -2.75 -7.69 2.10
C ALA A 319 -1.50 -6.81 2.28
N GLY A 320 -1.66 -5.55 2.70
CA GLY A 320 -0.60 -4.64 3.12
C GLY A 320 0.52 -4.46 2.08
N GLY A 321 0.45 -3.42 1.26
CA GLY A 321 1.47 -3.17 0.23
C GLY A 321 2.90 -2.99 0.74
N TYR A 322 3.15 -2.80 2.05
CA TYR A 322 4.45 -2.37 2.56
C TYR A 322 5.07 -3.35 3.57
N LEU A 323 4.31 -3.92 4.49
CA LEU A 323 4.83 -4.80 5.55
C LEU A 323 4.04 -6.09 5.54
N LEU A 324 4.74 -7.23 5.52
CA LEU A 324 4.16 -8.53 5.81
C LEU A 324 3.82 -8.56 7.31
N THR A 325 2.71 -7.94 7.69
CA THR A 325 2.08 -8.17 8.99
C THR A 325 1.38 -9.53 8.98
N ASN A 326 1.01 -10.06 10.14
CA ASN A 326 0.22 -11.29 10.23
C ASN A 326 -1.08 -11.22 9.41
N ARG A 327 -1.73 -10.04 9.41
CA ARG A 327 -2.90 -9.76 8.58
C ARG A 327 -2.56 -9.84 7.09
N ALA A 328 -1.50 -9.16 6.66
CA ALA A 328 -1.07 -9.15 5.27
C ALA A 328 -0.74 -10.55 4.75
N ALA A 329 -0.03 -11.34 5.55
CA ALA A 329 0.27 -12.74 5.26
C ALA A 329 -1.01 -13.58 5.11
N THR A 330 -1.97 -13.37 6.01
CA THR A 330 -3.25 -14.10 6.00
C THR A 330 -4.05 -13.79 4.73
N SER A 331 -4.19 -12.51 4.38
CA SER A 331 -4.87 -12.10 3.15
C SER A 331 -4.15 -12.60 1.89
N TRP A 332 -2.81 -12.58 1.85
CA TRP A 332 -2.06 -13.14 0.72
C TRP A 332 -2.25 -14.65 0.57
N TYR A 333 -2.32 -15.38 1.68
CA TYR A 333 -2.62 -16.81 1.64
C TYR A 333 -3.99 -17.08 1.02
N GLU A 334 -5.04 -16.37 1.45
CA GLU A 334 -6.38 -16.51 0.90
C GLU A 334 -6.43 -16.17 -0.60
N LEU A 335 -5.73 -15.11 -1.01
CA LEU A 335 -5.65 -14.71 -2.42
C LEU A 335 -4.96 -15.79 -3.27
N LEU A 336 -3.85 -16.35 -2.79
CA LEU A 336 -3.06 -17.35 -3.51
C LEU A 336 -3.73 -18.73 -3.57
N ASP A 337 -4.38 -19.15 -2.48
CA ASP A 337 -4.92 -20.50 -2.33
C ASP A 337 -6.37 -20.61 -2.80
N GLN A 338 -7.16 -19.54 -2.67
CA GLN A 338 -8.60 -19.57 -3.00
C GLN A 338 -8.96 -18.66 -4.18
N VAL A 339 -8.57 -17.39 -4.13
CA VAL A 339 -9.06 -16.40 -5.10
C VAL A 339 -8.48 -16.62 -6.50
N PHE A 340 -7.16 -16.69 -6.65
CA PHE A 340 -6.53 -16.85 -7.97
C PHE A 340 -6.89 -18.18 -8.65
N PRO A 341 -6.86 -19.35 -7.98
CA PRO A 341 -7.35 -20.60 -8.59
C PRO A 341 -8.84 -20.53 -8.99
N GLY A 342 -9.67 -19.83 -8.20
CA GLY A 342 -11.07 -19.56 -8.53
C GLY A 342 -11.24 -18.67 -9.76
N LEU A 343 -10.36 -17.69 -9.96
CA LEU A 343 -10.31 -16.86 -11.17
C LEU A 343 -9.87 -17.67 -12.39
N GLU A 344 -8.88 -18.55 -12.26
CA GLU A 344 -8.45 -19.45 -13.35
C GLU A 344 -9.59 -20.36 -13.81
N THR A 345 -10.36 -20.90 -12.86
CA THR A 345 -11.56 -21.70 -13.17
C THR A 345 -12.63 -20.87 -13.88
N ALA A 346 -12.69 -19.56 -13.61
CA ALA A 346 -13.58 -18.61 -14.29
C ALA A 346 -13.04 -18.11 -15.65
N GLY A 347 -11.94 -18.68 -16.16
CA GLY A 347 -11.37 -18.36 -17.46
C GLY A 347 -10.31 -17.25 -17.46
N TRP A 348 -9.83 -16.83 -16.28
CA TRP A 348 -8.73 -15.89 -16.16
C TRP A 348 -7.39 -16.60 -16.35
N LYS A 349 -6.35 -15.85 -16.72
CA LYS A 349 -4.99 -16.38 -16.78
C LYS A 349 -4.10 -15.68 -15.77
N VAL A 350 -3.66 -16.40 -14.76
CA VAL A 350 -2.78 -15.87 -13.72
C VAL A 350 -1.33 -16.22 -14.07
N ARG A 351 -0.44 -15.23 -13.97
CA ARG A 351 1.00 -15.38 -14.26
C ARG A 351 1.81 -14.80 -13.13
N TYR A 352 2.94 -15.44 -12.85
CA TYR A 352 3.90 -15.00 -11.85
C TYR A 352 5.15 -14.48 -12.55
N ALA A 353 5.55 -13.25 -12.23
CA ALA A 353 6.77 -12.66 -12.78
C ALA A 353 8.01 -13.40 -12.26
N PRO A 354 9.13 -13.43 -13.02
CA PRO A 354 10.38 -13.99 -12.55
C PRO A 354 10.80 -13.35 -11.22
N GLY A 355 11.06 -14.16 -10.19
CA GLY A 355 11.42 -13.69 -8.85
C GLY A 355 10.25 -13.53 -7.87
N PHE A 356 9.02 -13.82 -8.28
CA PHE A 356 7.90 -13.94 -7.34
C PHE A 356 8.07 -15.18 -6.43
N ARG A 357 8.08 -14.98 -5.11
CA ARG A 357 8.37 -16.02 -4.10
C ARG A 357 7.40 -15.95 -2.90
N LEU A 358 6.10 -15.87 -3.16
CA LEU A 358 5.12 -16.06 -2.08
C LEU A 358 4.64 -17.50 -2.09
N HIS A 359 4.97 -18.23 -1.03
CA HIS A 359 4.61 -19.63 -0.87
C HIS A 359 4.10 -19.88 0.54
N SER A 360 3.06 -20.71 0.64
CA SER A 360 2.54 -21.15 1.92
C SER A 360 3.16 -22.49 2.31
N THR A 361 3.55 -22.60 3.58
CA THR A 361 3.90 -23.86 4.20
C THR A 361 2.97 -24.11 5.38
N GLN A 362 2.42 -25.33 5.45
CA GLN A 362 1.57 -25.74 6.57
C GLN A 362 2.44 -26.04 7.79
N GLY A 363 2.18 -25.32 8.89
CA GLY A 363 2.76 -25.64 10.18
C GLY A 363 2.20 -26.96 10.73
N LYS A 364 2.98 -27.66 11.56
CA LYS A 364 2.51 -28.86 12.27
C LYS A 364 2.77 -28.74 13.75
N GLY A 365 1.70 -28.86 14.54
CA GLY A 365 1.76 -28.97 15.99
C GLY A 365 1.94 -27.62 16.67
N LEU A 366 1.19 -27.44 17.77
CA LEU A 366 1.34 -26.33 18.69
C LEU A 366 2.16 -26.81 19.88
N ASP A 367 3.20 -26.08 20.22
CA ASP A 367 4.01 -26.28 21.42
C ASP A 367 3.70 -25.20 22.45
N SER A 368 3.52 -25.62 23.70
CA SER A 368 3.19 -24.74 24.82
C SER A 368 4.24 -24.87 25.92
N GLU A 369 4.70 -23.72 26.44
CA GLU A 369 5.73 -23.66 27.48
C GLU A 369 5.31 -22.70 28.60
N VAL A 370 5.79 -22.97 29.81
CA VAL A 370 5.55 -22.15 31.00
C VAL A 370 6.87 -21.93 31.72
N ALA A 371 7.20 -20.66 31.96
CA ALA A 371 8.34 -20.26 32.78
C ALA A 371 7.84 -19.50 34.03
N GLN A 372 8.60 -19.46 35.11
CA GLN A 372 8.28 -18.58 36.25
C GLN A 372 9.14 -17.32 36.22
N VAL A 373 8.49 -16.19 36.51
CA VAL A 373 9.13 -14.90 36.70
C VAL A 373 8.69 -14.36 38.05
N GLN A 374 9.59 -14.42 39.04
CA GLN A 374 9.34 -14.01 40.43
C GLN A 374 8.17 -14.79 41.06
N SER A 375 7.03 -14.14 41.32
CA SER A 375 5.83 -14.74 41.94
C SER A 375 4.76 -15.16 40.93
N TRP A 376 5.03 -15.03 39.62
CA TRP A 376 4.07 -15.24 38.54
C TRP A 376 4.61 -16.25 37.52
N PHE A 377 3.71 -16.92 36.81
CA PHE A 377 4.06 -17.81 35.71
C PHE A 377 3.85 -17.07 34.39
N GLU A 378 4.77 -17.18 33.44
CA GLU A 378 4.61 -16.73 32.07
C GLU A 378 4.32 -17.92 31.17
N TYR A 379 3.21 -17.84 30.45
CA TYR A 379 2.75 -18.82 29.48
C TYR A 379 3.08 -18.34 28.08
N SER A 380 3.74 -19.18 27.30
CA SER A 380 3.99 -18.95 25.87
C SER A 380 3.40 -20.09 25.04
N VAL A 381 2.67 -19.72 23.99
CA VAL A 381 2.16 -20.66 23.00
C VAL A 381 2.81 -20.32 21.69
N GLY A 382 3.43 -21.31 21.07
CA GLY A 382 4.10 -21.14 19.81
C GLY A 382 3.86 -22.25 18.82
N VAL A 383 4.47 -22.04 17.66
CA VAL A 383 4.73 -23.08 16.67
C VAL A 383 6.22 -23.01 16.33
N THR A 384 6.90 -24.14 16.39
CA THR A 384 8.30 -24.25 15.98
C THR A 384 8.39 -24.71 14.52
N PHE A 385 8.99 -23.88 13.66
CA PHE A 385 9.21 -24.19 12.25
C PHE A 385 10.64 -23.85 11.84
N GLN A 386 11.35 -24.80 11.21
CA GLN A 386 12.77 -24.67 10.83
C GLN A 386 13.71 -24.26 11.99
N GLY A 387 13.36 -24.61 13.24
CA GLY A 387 14.13 -24.27 14.43
C GLY A 387 13.88 -22.86 14.97
N ILE A 388 12.96 -22.09 14.37
CA ILE A 388 12.50 -20.79 14.85
C ILE A 388 11.11 -20.97 15.47
N ARG A 389 10.91 -20.42 16.67
CA ARG A 389 9.61 -20.45 17.36
C ARG A 389 8.86 -19.14 17.13
N PHE A 390 7.61 -19.25 16.69
CA PHE A 390 6.72 -18.11 16.47
C PHE A 390 5.62 -18.06 17.52
N SER A 391 5.28 -16.88 18.04
CA SER A 391 4.20 -16.71 19.03
C SER A 391 2.82 -16.73 18.37
N VAL A 392 1.97 -17.63 18.84
CA VAL A 392 0.56 -17.74 18.40
C VAL A 392 -0.33 -16.71 19.09
N VAL A 393 0.11 -16.21 20.26
CA VAL A 393 -0.65 -15.22 21.05
C VAL A 393 -0.81 -13.91 20.28
N GLU A 394 0.24 -13.46 19.58
CA GLU A 394 0.19 -12.24 18.76
C GLU A 394 -0.74 -12.41 17.56
N LEU A 395 -0.70 -13.60 16.93
CA LEU A 395 -1.56 -13.95 15.80
C LEU A 395 -3.06 -13.91 16.19
N ILE A 396 -3.39 -14.49 17.34
CA ILE A 396 -4.75 -14.48 17.89
C ILE A 396 -5.16 -13.06 18.31
N ARG A 397 -4.25 -12.28 18.90
CA ARG A 397 -4.52 -10.88 19.26
C ARG A 397 -4.86 -10.05 18.03
N ASP A 398 -4.08 -10.19 16.97
CA ASP A 398 -4.32 -9.50 15.71
C ASP A 398 -5.67 -9.90 15.12
N PHE A 399 -6.01 -11.20 15.13
CA PHE A 399 -7.32 -11.69 14.72
C PHE A 399 -8.47 -11.05 15.53
N ILE A 400 -8.38 -11.07 16.87
CA ILE A 400 -9.39 -10.46 17.77
C ILE A 400 -9.51 -8.96 17.51
N SER A 401 -8.39 -8.25 17.30
CA SER A 401 -8.40 -6.80 17.09
C SER A 401 -9.13 -6.39 15.81
N ASN A 402 -9.10 -7.24 14.78
CA ASN A 402 -9.69 -6.99 13.46
C ASN A 402 -11.09 -7.61 13.27
N SER A 403 -11.52 -8.46 14.20
CA SER A 403 -12.86 -9.07 14.16
C SER A 403 -13.95 -8.06 14.52
N GLN A 404 -15.11 -8.15 13.87
CA GLN A 404 -16.24 -7.24 14.13
C GLN A 404 -16.92 -7.53 15.47
N SER A 405 -16.94 -8.80 15.88
CA SER A 405 -17.52 -9.24 17.14
C SER A 405 -16.49 -9.23 18.27
N ARG A 406 -16.94 -8.94 19.50
CA ARG A 406 -16.16 -9.14 20.74
C ARG A 406 -16.69 -10.31 21.55
N ASP A 407 -17.71 -11.01 21.06
CA ASP A 407 -18.26 -12.19 21.70
C ASP A 407 -17.37 -13.41 21.42
N ILE A 408 -16.96 -14.09 22.49
CA ILE A 408 -16.02 -15.21 22.41
C ILE A 408 -16.55 -16.38 21.57
N SER A 409 -17.84 -16.66 21.64
CA SER A 409 -18.45 -17.79 20.92
C SER A 409 -18.49 -17.53 19.40
N THR A 410 -18.67 -16.26 19.03
CA THR A 410 -18.62 -15.80 17.64
C THR A 410 -17.18 -15.82 17.12
N LEU A 411 -16.23 -15.30 17.91
CA LEU A 411 -14.81 -15.30 17.56
C LEU A 411 -14.24 -16.71 17.37
N ILE A 412 -14.61 -17.67 18.21
CA ILE A 412 -14.18 -19.07 18.06
C ILE A 412 -14.71 -19.66 16.75
N ARG A 413 -15.93 -19.33 16.35
CA ARG A 413 -16.52 -19.81 15.10
C ARG A 413 -15.82 -19.19 13.88
N GLU A 414 -15.63 -17.87 13.90
CA GLU A 414 -14.89 -17.16 12.85
C GLU A 414 -13.47 -17.70 12.72
N LEU A 415 -12.78 -17.93 13.84
CA LEU A 415 -11.44 -18.51 13.85
C LEU A 415 -11.42 -19.94 13.30
N ALA A 416 -12.38 -20.79 13.66
CA ALA A 416 -12.46 -22.17 13.21
C ALA A 416 -12.51 -22.29 11.68
N ASP A 417 -13.17 -21.33 11.02
CA ASP A 417 -13.37 -21.28 9.58
C ASP A 417 -12.25 -20.51 8.85
N SER A 418 -11.30 -19.93 9.60
CA SER A 418 -10.20 -19.12 9.08
C SER A 418 -8.87 -19.88 9.08
N ASN A 419 -7.92 -19.41 8.27
CA ASN A 419 -6.51 -19.78 8.37
C ASN A 419 -5.74 -18.52 8.73
N LEU A 420 -4.84 -18.61 9.71
CA LEU A 420 -3.99 -17.49 10.08
C LEU A 420 -2.57 -17.74 9.58
N ALA A 421 -1.91 -16.71 9.06
CA ALA A 421 -0.58 -16.84 8.50
C ALA A 421 0.43 -15.93 9.20
N LEU A 422 1.61 -16.48 9.44
CA LEU A 422 2.76 -15.79 10.00
C LEU A 422 3.79 -15.52 8.88
N PRO A 423 4.27 -14.28 8.76
CA PRO A 423 5.29 -13.92 7.78
C PRO A 423 6.66 -14.50 8.18
N MET A 424 7.36 -15.10 7.22
CA MET A 424 8.72 -15.59 7.38
C MET A 424 9.73 -14.79 6.54
N GLU A 425 11.01 -15.12 6.69
CA GLU A 425 12.06 -14.63 5.79
C GLU A 425 11.78 -15.03 4.33
N ASP A 426 12.30 -14.25 3.37
CA ASP A 426 12.21 -14.48 1.92
C ASP A 426 10.82 -14.51 1.27
N GLY A 427 9.74 -14.24 2.02
CA GLY A 427 8.36 -14.22 1.49
C GLY A 427 7.60 -15.53 1.63
N GLU A 428 8.08 -16.46 2.44
CA GLU A 428 7.28 -17.61 2.86
C GLU A 428 6.27 -17.20 3.95
N PHE A 429 5.14 -17.91 3.98
CA PHE A 429 4.12 -17.78 5.02
C PHE A 429 3.93 -19.12 5.72
N LEU A 430 4.02 -19.11 7.05
CA LEU A 430 3.63 -20.24 7.88
C LEU A 430 2.13 -20.16 8.16
N VAL A 431 1.37 -21.11 7.60
CA VAL A 431 -0.08 -21.15 7.74
C VAL A 431 -0.46 -22.08 8.88
N LEU A 432 -1.33 -21.58 9.74
CA LEU A 432 -1.92 -22.30 10.87
C LEU A 432 -3.44 -22.41 10.67
N PRO A 433 -3.99 -23.63 10.60
CA PRO A 433 -5.43 -23.83 10.53
C PRO A 433 -6.09 -23.28 11.80
N GLY A 434 -7.04 -22.37 11.66
CA GLY A 434 -7.67 -21.72 12.80
C GLY A 434 -8.44 -22.69 13.70
N LYS A 435 -8.92 -23.82 13.15
CA LYS A 435 -9.48 -24.95 13.91
C LYS A 435 -8.50 -25.56 14.94
N GLU A 436 -7.20 -25.51 14.70
CA GLU A 436 -6.21 -25.96 15.70
C GLU A 436 -6.05 -24.91 16.82
N LEU A 437 -6.25 -23.64 16.47
CA LEU A 437 -6.14 -22.50 17.39
C LEU A 437 -7.37 -22.31 18.27
N THR A 438 -8.55 -22.82 17.89
CA THR A 438 -9.79 -22.69 18.69
C THR A 438 -9.65 -23.26 20.10
N ASN A 439 -8.83 -24.29 20.27
CA ASN A 439 -8.61 -24.97 21.55
C ASN A 439 -7.72 -24.18 22.52
N ILE A 440 -7.07 -23.12 22.04
CA ILE A 440 -6.25 -22.22 22.85
C ILE A 440 -6.87 -20.82 22.86
N MET A 441 -7.79 -20.54 21.95
CA MET A 441 -8.51 -19.26 21.84
C MET A 441 -9.31 -18.94 23.09
N SER A 442 -10.01 -19.92 23.69
CA SER A 442 -10.81 -19.67 24.89
C SER A 442 -9.92 -19.28 26.07
N GLU A 443 -8.80 -19.99 26.20
CA GLU A 443 -7.77 -19.80 27.21
C GLU A 443 -7.09 -18.46 27.02
N ILE A 444 -6.61 -18.15 25.80
CA ILE A 444 -5.96 -16.89 25.47
C ILE A 444 -6.94 -15.72 25.61
N PHE A 445 -8.21 -15.86 25.24
CA PHE A 445 -9.18 -14.77 25.37
C PHE A 445 -9.46 -14.41 26.84
N GLU A 446 -9.59 -15.42 27.72
CA GLU A 446 -9.72 -15.20 29.17
C GLU A 446 -8.45 -14.58 29.76
N LEU A 447 -7.29 -14.97 29.22
CA LEU A 447 -5.96 -14.54 29.66
C LEU A 447 -5.52 -13.16 29.13
N LEU A 448 -5.92 -12.78 27.91
CA LEU A 448 -5.66 -11.48 27.28
C LEU A 448 -6.39 -10.32 27.97
N GLY A 449 -7.40 -10.62 28.80
CA GLY A 449 -7.99 -9.65 29.72
C GLY A 449 -7.00 -9.15 30.80
N SER A 450 -5.87 -9.84 30.97
CA SER A 450 -4.76 -9.46 31.84
C SER A 450 -3.50 -9.11 31.02
N ASN A 451 -2.74 -8.10 31.46
CA ASN A 451 -1.59 -7.52 30.74
C ASN A 451 -0.67 -8.59 30.11
N SER A 452 -0.64 -8.63 28.78
CA SER A 452 0.26 -9.48 28.00
C SER A 452 1.31 -8.61 27.30
N GLU A 453 2.55 -8.72 27.75
CA GLU A 453 3.72 -8.06 27.15
C GLU A 453 4.49 -9.12 26.32
N ASN A 454 4.94 -8.76 25.11
CA ASN A 454 5.82 -9.58 24.27
C ASN A 454 5.35 -11.03 23.99
N GLY A 455 4.05 -11.25 23.76
CA GLY A 455 3.53 -12.55 23.36
C GLY A 455 3.51 -13.62 24.46
N THR A 456 3.81 -13.26 25.72
CA THR A 456 3.61 -14.12 26.89
C THR A 456 2.41 -13.65 27.71
N VAL A 457 1.82 -14.57 28.49
CA VAL A 457 0.70 -14.26 29.37
C VAL A 457 0.99 -14.66 30.82
N ARG A 458 0.66 -13.79 31.78
CA ARG A 458 0.83 -14.08 33.20
C ARG A 458 -0.27 -15.01 33.71
N LEU A 459 0.14 -16.10 34.38
CA LEU A 459 -0.72 -17.07 35.06
C LEU A 459 -0.48 -17.05 36.57
N SER A 460 -1.55 -17.29 37.32
CA SER A 460 -1.46 -17.65 38.74
C SER A 460 -1.06 -19.13 38.91
N ALA A 461 -0.53 -19.49 40.07
CA ALA A 461 -0.15 -20.87 40.40
C ALA A 461 -1.33 -21.85 40.24
N TRP A 462 -2.53 -21.44 40.64
CA TRP A 462 -3.76 -22.21 40.45
C TRP A 462 -4.03 -22.50 38.97
N ARG A 463 -3.96 -21.47 38.11
CA ARG A 463 -4.27 -21.60 36.69
C ARG A 463 -3.25 -22.45 35.95
N ALA A 464 -1.97 -22.30 36.29
CA ALA A 464 -0.89 -23.15 35.77
C ALA A 464 -1.12 -24.63 36.13
N ALA A 465 -1.49 -24.92 37.39
CA ALA A 465 -1.79 -26.27 37.84
C ALA A 465 -3.04 -26.85 37.15
N GLU A 466 -4.10 -26.06 36.98
CA GLU A 466 -5.33 -26.47 36.30
C GLU A 466 -5.08 -26.87 34.84
N LEU A 467 -4.41 -26.02 34.08
CA LEU A 467 -4.12 -26.29 32.67
C LEU A 467 -3.17 -27.49 32.51
N THR A 468 -2.21 -27.66 33.42
CA THR A 468 -1.34 -28.86 33.44
C THR A 468 -2.10 -30.13 33.83
N ALA A 469 -3.06 -30.04 34.75
CA ALA A 469 -3.91 -31.15 35.13
C ALA A 469 -4.76 -31.65 33.94
N ARG A 470 -5.23 -30.73 33.09
CA ARG A 470 -5.97 -31.00 31.85
C ARG A 470 -5.10 -31.50 30.68
N GLY A 471 -3.77 -31.54 30.85
CA GLY A 471 -2.83 -31.96 29.80
C GLY A 471 -2.60 -30.91 28.72
N MET A 472 -2.93 -29.64 28.98
CA MET A 472 -2.80 -28.53 28.03
C MET A 472 -1.45 -27.81 28.14
N LEU A 473 -0.73 -28.02 29.24
CA LEU A 473 0.61 -27.49 29.48
C LEU A 473 1.62 -28.61 29.64
N VAL A 474 2.73 -28.49 28.92
CA VAL A 474 3.92 -29.32 29.15
C VAL A 474 4.91 -28.48 29.96
N MET A 475 5.14 -28.87 31.21
CA MET A 475 6.21 -28.28 32.01
C MET A 475 7.53 -28.94 31.61
N ASP A 476 8.50 -28.16 31.14
CA ASP A 476 9.86 -28.63 30.91
C ASP A 476 10.47 -29.06 32.26
N PRO A 477 10.90 -30.33 32.43
CA PRO A 477 11.51 -30.81 33.66
C PRO A 477 12.76 -30.02 34.10
N GLU A 478 13.49 -29.40 33.17
CA GLU A 478 14.67 -28.58 33.50
C GLU A 478 14.28 -27.21 34.04
N GLN A 479 13.24 -26.58 33.49
CA GLN A 479 12.70 -25.29 33.96
C GLN A 479 11.84 -25.45 35.23
N ALA A 480 11.31 -26.65 35.48
CA ALA A 480 10.50 -26.96 36.65
C ALA A 480 11.28 -26.95 37.98
N ARG A 481 12.63 -26.92 37.95
CA ARG A 481 13.46 -26.88 39.17
C ARG A 481 13.33 -25.58 39.96
N GLU A 482 12.91 -24.50 39.33
CA GLU A 482 12.72 -23.19 39.98
C GLU A 482 11.25 -22.91 40.33
N LEU A 483 10.32 -23.79 39.92
CA LEU A 483 8.89 -23.67 40.18
C LEU A 483 8.53 -24.06 41.63
N PRO A 484 7.55 -23.40 42.28
CA PRO A 484 6.86 -23.98 43.42
C PRO A 484 6.36 -25.37 43.02
N ASP A 485 6.51 -26.35 43.91
CA ASP A 485 6.05 -27.71 43.60
C ASP A 485 4.52 -27.72 43.45
N LEU A 486 4.04 -27.61 42.21
CA LEU A 486 2.62 -27.69 41.85
C LEU A 486 2.13 -29.14 41.80
N THR A 487 3.01 -30.13 41.96
CA THR A 487 2.66 -31.56 41.85
C THR A 487 1.52 -31.96 42.78
N PRO A 488 1.47 -31.54 44.06
CA PRO A 488 0.36 -31.84 44.96
C PRO A 488 -0.97 -31.27 44.45
N LEU A 489 -0.97 -30.03 43.95
CA LEU A 489 -2.17 -29.38 43.43
C LEU A 489 -2.65 -30.04 42.14
N ILE A 490 -1.74 -30.33 41.20
CA ILE A 490 -2.05 -31.02 39.94
C ILE A 490 -2.66 -32.41 40.22
N ALA A 491 -2.07 -33.16 41.16
CA ALA A 491 -2.58 -34.47 41.56
C ALA A 491 -4.00 -34.37 42.15
N ARG A 492 -4.26 -33.37 43.01
CA ARG A 492 -5.60 -33.10 43.57
C ARG A 492 -6.61 -32.71 42.50
N LEU A 493 -6.22 -31.87 41.54
CA LEU A 493 -7.10 -31.45 40.44
C LEU A 493 -7.45 -32.61 39.51
N ARG A 494 -6.50 -33.50 39.21
CA ARG A 494 -6.75 -34.74 38.43
C ARG A 494 -7.66 -35.73 39.17
N GLY A 495 -7.52 -35.82 40.49
CA GLY A 495 -8.31 -36.71 41.34
C GLY A 495 -9.72 -36.21 41.69
N GLY A 496 -10.08 -34.99 41.26
CA GLY A 496 -11.32 -34.31 41.65
C GLY A 496 -11.18 -33.55 42.96
N LEU A 497 -11.61 -32.27 42.95
CA LEU A 497 -11.46 -31.38 44.10
C LEU A 497 -12.55 -31.64 45.15
N THR A 498 -12.34 -32.65 46.00
CA THR A 498 -13.23 -32.90 47.14
C THR A 498 -12.55 -32.41 48.42
N LEU A 499 -13.10 -31.35 49.00
CA LEU A 499 -12.67 -30.84 50.31
C LEU A 499 -13.31 -31.71 51.39
N ALA A 500 -12.50 -32.52 52.06
CA ALA A 500 -12.98 -33.32 53.19
C ALA A 500 -13.03 -32.45 54.46
N PRO A 501 -14.09 -32.56 55.28
CA PRO A 501 -14.10 -31.94 56.60
C PRO A 501 -12.92 -32.47 57.42
N MET A 502 -12.26 -31.58 58.15
CA MET A 502 -11.17 -31.92 59.05
C MET A 502 -11.68 -31.93 60.50
N GLU A 503 -11.35 -32.99 61.24
CA GLU A 503 -11.61 -33.03 62.67
C GLU A 503 -10.74 -32.00 63.42
N PRO A 504 -11.29 -31.32 64.44
CA PRO A 504 -10.57 -30.29 65.19
C PRO A 504 -9.33 -30.87 65.91
N PRO A 505 -8.26 -30.09 66.07
CA PRO A 505 -7.06 -30.55 66.78
C PRO A 505 -7.38 -30.90 68.24
N PRO A 506 -6.81 -31.99 68.81
CA PRO A 506 -7.21 -32.52 70.11
C PRO A 506 -7.18 -31.55 71.29
N ARG A 507 -6.34 -30.51 71.23
CA ARG A 507 -6.21 -29.50 72.32
C ARG A 507 -7.04 -28.23 72.09
N LEU A 508 -7.90 -28.19 71.06
CA LEU A 508 -8.84 -27.10 70.86
C LEU A 508 -9.91 -27.14 71.96
N ARG A 509 -10.08 -26.03 72.69
CA ARG A 509 -11.10 -25.87 73.74
C ARG A 509 -12.42 -25.32 73.18
N ALA A 510 -12.89 -25.90 72.07
CA ALA A 510 -14.15 -25.58 71.42
C ALA A 510 -14.63 -26.75 70.55
N GLU A 511 -15.93 -26.83 70.32
CA GLU A 511 -16.52 -27.74 69.35
C GLU A 511 -16.75 -26.99 68.03
N LEU A 512 -16.19 -27.52 66.94
CA LEU A 512 -16.43 -26.98 65.59
C LEU A 512 -17.74 -27.53 65.02
N ARG A 513 -18.56 -26.64 64.48
CA ARG A 513 -19.75 -27.01 63.69
C ARG A 513 -19.32 -27.67 62.38
N ASP A 514 -20.21 -28.45 61.76
CA ASP A 514 -19.88 -29.21 60.53
C ASP A 514 -19.31 -28.33 59.41
N TYR A 515 -19.89 -27.14 59.19
CA TYR A 515 -19.37 -26.20 58.19
C TYR A 515 -17.98 -25.63 58.56
N GLN A 516 -17.68 -25.47 59.86
CA GLN A 516 -16.37 -25.01 60.32
C GLN A 516 -15.31 -26.11 60.15
N LYS A 517 -15.70 -27.38 60.26
CA LYS A 517 -14.82 -28.51 59.93
C LYS A 517 -14.47 -28.53 58.44
N VAL A 518 -15.43 -28.20 57.57
CA VAL A 518 -15.18 -28.03 56.13
C VAL A 518 -14.24 -26.85 55.88
N GLY A 519 -14.48 -25.70 56.53
CA GLY A 519 -13.59 -24.53 56.44
C GLY A 519 -12.16 -24.81 56.93
N LEU A 520 -12.01 -25.54 58.04
CA LEU A 520 -10.71 -26.00 58.53
C LEU A 520 -10.03 -26.94 57.52
N GLY A 521 -10.78 -27.88 56.93
CA GLY A 521 -10.27 -28.76 55.87
C GLY A 521 -9.81 -27.98 54.63
N TRP A 522 -10.50 -26.90 54.27
CA TRP A 522 -10.11 -26.00 53.19
C TRP A 522 -8.83 -25.22 53.51
N LEU A 523 -8.69 -24.66 54.72
CA LEU A 523 -7.47 -23.97 55.15
C LEU A 523 -6.26 -24.92 55.11
N ARG A 524 -6.43 -26.17 55.54
CA ARG A 524 -5.39 -27.20 55.43
C ARG A 524 -5.05 -27.54 53.98
N PHE A 525 -6.05 -27.66 53.11
CA PHE A 525 -5.82 -27.87 51.68
C PHE A 525 -4.95 -26.76 51.08
N LEU A 526 -5.21 -25.50 51.43
CA LEU A 526 -4.38 -24.37 50.97
C LEU A 526 -2.93 -24.53 51.43
N ARG A 527 -2.71 -24.87 52.70
CA ARG A 527 -1.36 -25.11 53.24
C ARG A 527 -0.64 -26.26 52.54
N GLU A 528 -1.31 -27.42 52.38
CA GLU A 528 -0.74 -28.62 51.74
C GLU A 528 -0.41 -28.41 50.26
N THR A 529 -1.09 -27.48 49.59
CA THR A 529 -0.88 -27.16 48.16
C THR A 529 -0.05 -25.91 47.93
N GLY A 530 0.45 -25.25 49.00
CA GLY A 530 1.19 -23.99 48.89
C GLY A 530 0.37 -22.82 48.36
N MET A 531 -0.96 -22.92 48.43
CA MET A 531 -1.89 -21.89 47.95
C MET A 531 -2.28 -20.91 49.06
N HIS A 532 -2.83 -19.77 48.66
CA HIS A 532 -3.40 -18.76 49.55
C HIS A 532 -4.89 -18.61 49.25
N GLY A 533 -5.66 -18.07 50.19
CA GLY A 533 -7.10 -17.94 50.01
C GLY A 533 -7.73 -16.88 50.89
N ILE A 534 -8.96 -16.52 50.54
CA ILE A 534 -9.80 -15.57 51.27
C ILE A 534 -10.93 -16.37 51.93
N LEU A 535 -10.95 -16.43 53.26
CA LEU A 535 -12.04 -17.04 54.01
C LEU A 535 -13.19 -16.04 54.14
N ALA A 536 -14.08 -16.00 53.14
CA ALA A 536 -15.16 -15.03 53.03
C ALA A 536 -16.50 -15.50 53.63
N ASP A 537 -16.46 -16.25 54.73
CA ASP A 537 -17.68 -16.65 55.46
C ASP A 537 -18.42 -15.41 56.00
N ASP A 538 -19.76 -15.46 56.01
CA ASP A 538 -20.61 -14.41 56.59
C ASP A 538 -20.22 -14.04 58.03
N MET A 539 -20.49 -12.80 58.41
CA MET A 539 -20.23 -12.30 59.76
C MET A 539 -20.93 -13.18 60.82
N GLY A 540 -20.18 -13.59 61.86
CA GLY A 540 -20.70 -14.43 62.94
C GLY A 540 -20.58 -15.95 62.71
N LEU A 541 -20.09 -16.42 61.55
CA LEU A 541 -19.86 -17.85 61.30
C LEU A 541 -18.59 -18.41 61.98
N GLY A 542 -17.82 -17.56 62.67
CA GLY A 542 -16.67 -17.97 63.48
C GLY A 542 -15.38 -18.16 62.68
N LYS A 543 -15.07 -17.26 61.75
CA LYS A 543 -13.80 -17.22 60.99
C LYS A 543 -12.59 -17.24 61.92
N THR A 544 -12.61 -16.44 62.98
CA THR A 544 -11.56 -16.39 64.02
C THR A 544 -11.29 -17.77 64.61
N LEU A 545 -12.35 -18.49 65.02
CA LEU A 545 -12.23 -19.83 65.57
C LEU A 545 -11.67 -20.84 64.54
N GLN A 546 -12.10 -20.77 63.28
CA GLN A 546 -11.55 -21.62 62.21
C GLN A 546 -10.05 -21.37 62.00
N THR A 547 -9.63 -20.11 61.96
CA THR A 547 -8.23 -19.71 61.84
C THR A 547 -7.40 -20.16 63.04
N ILE A 548 -7.90 -19.99 64.27
CA ILE A 548 -7.24 -20.48 65.49
C ILE A 548 -7.09 -22.01 65.46
N ALA A 549 -8.14 -22.73 65.05
CA ALA A 549 -8.08 -24.18 64.91
C ALA A 549 -7.04 -24.63 63.87
N CYS A 550 -6.89 -23.89 62.77
CA CYS A 550 -5.84 -24.12 61.76
C CYS A 550 -4.44 -23.93 62.35
N LEU A 551 -4.17 -22.79 62.99
CA LEU A 551 -2.87 -22.51 63.63
C LEU A 551 -2.52 -23.54 64.70
N LEU A 552 -3.50 -23.95 65.52
CA LEU A 552 -3.30 -24.96 66.55
C LEU A 552 -2.99 -26.35 65.96
N ALA A 553 -3.65 -26.71 64.86
CA ALA A 553 -3.39 -27.98 64.17
C ALA A 553 -1.95 -28.00 63.60
N GLU A 554 -1.51 -26.92 62.98
CA GLU A 554 -0.13 -26.78 62.47
C GLU A 554 0.89 -26.81 63.61
N HIS A 555 0.62 -26.13 64.73
CA HIS A 555 1.49 -26.16 65.91
C HIS A 555 1.68 -27.59 66.44
N GLN A 556 0.59 -28.36 66.57
CA GLN A 556 0.64 -29.74 67.07
C GLN A 556 1.32 -30.71 66.10
N ALA A 557 1.24 -30.44 64.80
CA ALA A 557 1.94 -31.19 63.76
C ALA A 557 3.44 -30.82 63.67
N GLY A 558 3.89 -29.79 64.40
CA GLY A 558 5.25 -29.25 64.28
C GLY A 558 5.46 -28.43 63.00
N GLY A 559 4.38 -28.02 62.33
CA GLY A 559 4.40 -27.24 61.08
C GLY A 559 4.57 -25.73 61.26
N LEU A 560 4.54 -25.24 62.51
CA LEU A 560 4.89 -23.86 62.87
C LEU A 560 6.33 -23.79 63.38
N ASP A 561 7.29 -23.85 62.44
CA ASP A 561 8.73 -23.68 62.67
C ASP A 561 9.15 -22.20 62.78
N ARG A 562 8.23 -21.27 62.54
CA ARG A 562 8.44 -19.81 62.52
C ARG A 562 7.22 -19.11 63.13
N PRO A 563 7.34 -17.83 63.56
CA PRO A 563 6.20 -17.08 64.07
C PRO A 563 5.16 -16.81 62.98
N SER A 564 3.91 -16.56 63.38
CA SER A 564 2.80 -16.17 62.51
C SER A 564 2.32 -14.76 62.86
N LEU A 565 1.92 -13.97 61.86
CA LEU A 565 1.46 -12.61 62.01
C LEU A 565 -0.04 -12.50 61.75
N ILE A 566 -0.77 -11.91 62.69
CA ILE A 566 -2.17 -11.52 62.55
C ILE A 566 -2.24 -9.99 62.51
N VAL A 567 -2.85 -9.46 61.46
CA VAL A 567 -3.09 -8.02 61.27
C VAL A 567 -4.59 -7.78 61.41
N ALA A 568 -4.98 -6.97 62.39
CA ALA A 568 -6.39 -6.70 62.68
C ALA A 568 -6.62 -5.20 62.99
N PRO A 569 -7.86 -4.70 62.92
CA PRO A 569 -8.22 -3.39 63.49
C PRO A 569 -7.79 -3.27 64.96
N THR A 570 -7.40 -2.06 65.39
CA THR A 570 -6.91 -1.83 66.76
C THR A 570 -7.89 -2.29 67.84
N SER A 571 -9.19 -2.18 67.59
CA SER A 571 -10.25 -2.62 68.51
C SER A 571 -10.35 -4.14 68.66
N LEU A 572 -9.71 -4.93 67.79
CA LEU A 572 -9.79 -6.39 67.78
C LEU A 572 -8.53 -7.08 68.29
N LEU A 573 -7.47 -6.34 68.65
CA LEU A 573 -6.23 -6.93 69.18
C LEU A 573 -6.49 -7.78 70.43
N ASP A 574 -7.11 -7.17 71.44
CA ASP A 574 -7.40 -7.83 72.72
C ASP A 574 -8.39 -8.98 72.52
N ASN A 575 -9.30 -8.87 71.55
CA ASN A 575 -10.24 -9.93 71.23
C ASN A 575 -9.52 -11.14 70.63
N TRP A 576 -8.63 -10.94 69.65
CA TRP A 576 -7.81 -12.01 69.08
C TRP A 576 -6.96 -12.70 70.14
N GLN A 577 -6.29 -11.94 71.00
CA GLN A 577 -5.50 -12.51 72.09
C GLN A 577 -6.39 -13.33 73.04
N SER A 578 -7.51 -12.77 73.49
CA SER A 578 -8.43 -13.43 74.42
C SER A 578 -9.03 -14.71 73.83
N GLU A 579 -9.38 -14.71 72.53
CA GLU A 579 -9.91 -15.89 71.85
C GLU A 579 -8.84 -16.99 71.68
N ILE A 580 -7.59 -16.62 71.35
CA ILE A 580 -6.50 -17.59 71.27
C ILE A 580 -6.23 -18.20 72.66
N GLU A 581 -6.11 -17.39 73.71
CA GLU A 581 -5.90 -17.87 75.08
C GLU A 581 -7.06 -18.76 75.57
N ARG A 582 -8.29 -18.46 75.14
CA ARG A 582 -9.48 -19.25 75.47
C ARG A 582 -9.52 -20.59 74.74
N PHE A 583 -9.37 -20.57 73.41
CA PHE A 583 -9.62 -21.72 72.55
C PHE A 583 -8.37 -22.58 72.29
N ALA A 584 -7.18 -21.99 72.32
CA ALA A 584 -5.91 -22.62 72.00
C ALA A 584 -4.77 -22.11 72.92
N PRO A 585 -4.85 -22.35 74.26
CA PRO A 585 -3.90 -21.81 75.24
C PRO A 585 -2.46 -22.33 75.09
N ASP A 586 -2.26 -23.34 74.26
CA ASP A 586 -0.94 -23.88 73.93
C ASP A 586 -0.18 -22.98 72.94
N LEU A 587 -0.89 -22.11 72.21
CA LEU A 587 -0.27 -21.12 71.33
C LEU A 587 0.26 -19.95 72.15
N THR A 588 1.52 -19.58 71.91
CA THR A 588 2.13 -18.41 72.55
C THR A 588 1.75 -17.15 71.80
N THR A 589 1.06 -16.21 72.43
CA THR A 589 0.63 -14.94 71.81
C THR A 589 1.49 -13.75 72.24
N ARG A 590 1.74 -12.81 71.33
CA ARG A 590 2.41 -11.52 71.60
C ARG A 590 1.69 -10.39 70.88
N ILE A 591 1.41 -9.28 71.58
CA ILE A 591 0.92 -8.06 70.94
C ILE A 591 2.12 -7.21 70.50
N TYR A 592 2.20 -6.90 69.21
CA TYR A 592 3.15 -5.97 68.63
C TYR A 592 2.49 -4.60 68.43
N HIS A 593 2.33 -3.85 69.52
CA HIS A 593 1.70 -2.53 69.51
C HIS A 593 2.21 -1.67 70.68
N GLY A 594 2.14 -0.35 70.56
CA GLY A 594 2.60 0.59 71.60
C GLY A 594 4.07 1.03 71.46
N PRO A 595 4.57 1.83 72.42
CA PRO A 595 5.88 2.48 72.33
C PRO A 595 7.05 1.48 72.38
N ASP A 596 6.95 0.43 73.20
CA ASP A 596 8.04 -0.54 73.42
C ASP A 596 7.92 -1.81 72.55
N ARG A 597 7.08 -1.77 71.51
CA ARG A 597 6.75 -2.93 70.66
C ARG A 597 7.98 -3.61 70.04
N GLN A 598 9.04 -2.86 69.77
CA GLN A 598 10.25 -3.39 69.15
C GLN A 598 10.88 -4.54 69.94
N ALA A 599 10.82 -4.48 71.29
CA ALA A 599 11.36 -5.51 72.18
C ALA A 599 10.66 -6.88 72.04
N VAL A 600 9.46 -6.91 71.45
CA VAL A 600 8.74 -8.16 71.16
C VAL A 600 9.50 -8.97 70.11
N MET A 601 10.07 -8.33 69.09
CA MET A 601 10.79 -9.00 68.00
C MET A 601 12.07 -9.71 68.49
N ASP A 602 12.74 -9.13 69.48
CA ASP A 602 14.00 -9.66 70.04
C ASP A 602 13.81 -10.99 70.79
N THR A 603 12.57 -11.36 71.13
CA THR A 603 12.24 -12.50 72.00
C THR A 603 11.17 -13.42 71.43
N LEU A 604 10.99 -13.43 70.10
CA LEU A 604 10.00 -14.29 69.42
C LEU A 604 10.43 -15.76 69.43
N PRO A 605 9.71 -16.66 70.12
CA PRO A 605 9.93 -18.09 69.96
C PRO A 605 9.30 -18.57 68.64
N ASP A 606 9.81 -19.70 68.15
CA ASP A 606 9.18 -20.41 67.02
C ASP A 606 7.73 -20.75 67.36
N GLY A 607 6.85 -20.65 66.36
CA GLY A 607 5.41 -20.86 66.51
C GLY A 607 4.65 -19.81 67.33
N ALA A 608 5.27 -18.69 67.70
CA ALA A 608 4.56 -17.57 68.32
C ALA A 608 3.53 -16.94 67.36
N ILE A 609 2.39 -16.50 67.91
CA ILE A 609 1.38 -15.74 67.20
C ILE A 609 1.52 -14.26 67.59
N VAL A 610 1.94 -13.45 66.63
CA VAL A 610 2.12 -12.00 66.81
C VAL A 610 0.89 -11.29 66.27
N ILE A 611 0.30 -10.39 67.06
CA ILE A 611 -0.91 -9.66 66.70
C ILE A 611 -0.56 -8.16 66.60
N THR A 612 -0.87 -7.54 65.48
CA THR A 612 -0.58 -6.12 65.20
C THR A 612 -1.73 -5.43 64.48
N THR A 613 -1.61 -4.12 64.27
CA THR A 613 -2.59 -3.31 63.55
C THR A 613 -2.11 -2.89 62.18
N TYR A 614 -3.02 -2.54 61.29
CA TYR A 614 -2.71 -1.96 59.98
C TYR A 614 -1.80 -0.72 60.07
N ALA A 615 -2.03 0.14 61.07
CA ALA A 615 -1.22 1.34 61.27
C ALA A 615 0.22 1.01 61.68
N VAL A 616 0.40 0.04 62.60
CA VAL A 616 1.73 -0.40 63.03
C VAL A 616 2.43 -1.16 61.91
N LEU A 617 1.74 -2.07 61.21
CA LEU A 617 2.27 -2.78 60.05
C LEU A 617 2.85 -1.80 59.02
N ARG A 618 2.11 -0.73 58.69
CA ARG A 618 2.54 0.27 57.72
C ARG A 618 3.78 1.03 58.18
N ASN A 619 3.83 1.41 59.46
CA ASN A 619 4.94 2.20 60.01
C ASN A 619 6.22 1.37 60.19
N ASP A 620 6.07 0.08 60.52
CA ASP A 620 7.18 -0.81 60.89
C ASP A 620 7.41 -1.89 59.83
N VAL A 621 6.92 -1.71 58.59
CA VAL A 621 6.99 -2.72 57.53
C VAL A 621 8.42 -3.22 57.27
N GLU A 622 9.40 -2.33 57.34
CA GLU A 622 10.81 -2.66 57.11
C GLU A 622 11.39 -3.54 58.23
N VAL A 623 10.92 -3.37 59.47
CA VAL A 623 11.26 -4.28 60.58
C VAL A 623 10.61 -5.63 60.35
N LEU A 624 9.30 -5.65 60.09
CA LEU A 624 8.52 -6.88 59.98
C LEU A 624 8.95 -7.75 58.79
N LYS A 625 9.51 -7.16 57.73
CA LYS A 625 10.12 -7.86 56.58
C LYS A 625 11.41 -8.62 56.93
N THR A 626 12.10 -8.27 58.02
CA THR A 626 13.33 -8.98 58.44
C THR A 626 13.05 -10.35 59.05
N GLN A 627 11.80 -10.61 59.43
CA GLN A 627 11.35 -11.86 59.99
C GLN A 627 10.65 -12.70 58.93
N ASP A 628 11.01 -13.98 58.85
CA ASP A 628 10.24 -14.96 58.08
C ASP A 628 9.01 -15.38 58.88
N TRP A 629 7.83 -15.30 58.26
CA TRP A 629 6.55 -15.63 58.88
C TRP A 629 5.98 -16.93 58.32
N ALA A 630 5.49 -17.82 59.17
CA ALA A 630 4.81 -19.05 58.76
C ALA A 630 3.43 -18.78 58.14
N TYR A 631 2.69 -17.84 58.74
CA TYR A 631 1.39 -17.35 58.28
C TYR A 631 1.33 -15.83 58.36
N LEU A 632 0.65 -15.23 57.40
CA LEU A 632 0.14 -13.86 57.46
C LEU A 632 -1.38 -13.93 57.34
N ILE A 633 -2.06 -13.54 58.41
CA ILE A 633 -3.52 -13.50 58.51
C ILE A 633 -3.94 -12.04 58.56
N VAL A 634 -4.86 -11.66 57.69
CA VAL A 634 -5.37 -10.29 57.59
C VAL A 634 -6.86 -10.33 57.89
N ASP A 635 -7.26 -9.70 59.00
CA ASP A 635 -8.64 -9.68 59.47
C ASP A 635 -9.32 -8.36 59.05
N GLU A 636 -10.57 -8.46 58.57
CA GLU A 636 -11.32 -7.35 57.97
C GLU A 636 -10.53 -6.65 56.83
N ALA A 637 -10.11 -7.47 55.84
CA ALA A 637 -9.24 -7.08 54.72
C ALA A 637 -9.97 -6.35 53.57
#